data_AF-A0AAW7Y3F3-F1
#
_entry.id   AF-A0AAW7Y3F3-F1
#
_cell.length_a   1.000
_cell.length_b   1.000
_cell.length_c   1.000
_cell.angle_alpha   90.00
_cell.angle_beta   90.00
_cell.angle_gamma   90.00
#
_symmetry.space_group_name_H-M   'P 1'
#
loop_
_entity.id
_entity.type
_entity.pdbx_description
1 polymer ?
#
loop_
_entity_poly.entity_id
_entity_poly.type
_entity_poly.pdbx_seq_one_letter_code
_entity_poly.pdbx_strand_id
1 'polypeptide(L)'
;MMFIKRMFSALIDIFRKKWVITLLGLVALSLLIWFGGPLVAIAGSEPLTSPVSRLVVLLVFAMLWGFYNIVHQAKSKKQNEQTVKTLLDGDDTNPADEASQQEIETLRSRIVQALDVMSKTSGKRGRGAYQLPWYILIGPPGTGKTTALQNSGLEFPLQESLGNDPLAGIGGTRYCDWWFTNKAVLIDTAGRYTTQDSNTDQDSRAWFGFLGLLKKHRTRRPINGAIITVSLANLLTQTRTERNLHARAIKQRILELKNQLGMQFPVYVILTKADLIAGFNEFFADLTAEERDQIWGVTFPESAPNSEKGVVGLFNKEFHHLLTHLLEKMNSRLAAERDIDKRTLIYEFPKQLRLLQAAADDFLKEIFAANAFEEPPLLRGVFIASATQEGVPIDRVMKETSGGLGLSQVPLRQAGGEAKGFFIKRLFEDVIIKEQFLGTVNRVHQKRNRWLHRAVVGVSCTAVAVMGGIWTQSYQWNKSLVDNSLTAVERYQTIVGDGLNADLDVVSLIDALNELKHLPAGFEQYMLDDEGVKHFGLYQGEKLGQPALTAYHQALQGVFAQFLTAGIEKEMRDNVQYREYLYETLKTYLMLFQPQHYDVTQVTSWLEAYFDRAYPGEINESLRAALLVHSNNLQQAGVLSIAINDDAVSSARNVLTAMPLSERAYQRLKLEYIDSHVPSFRLTDVFGSQSLTIFERKSGKPLSMGVPGLYTYNGFHGVFQLESNRMVKRLMEDSWVYGDELVLQEGNIDHVVKDVRFKYYRDYIYEWTQLLNDLQLKSYQSAERGLSQAKILAGPERPVESLILAAQKQLRLTKIQVSEEAEAAGKIASSVANAALHNQKQRLKRYLPSDLGKTEISLPGKEVEDAFGELLSVSETQLEAVHESFVHLNNYLAELTSSGNNERIAYKSLLGESNNKTVGAAMKTVKANLPYPFSSWLGNISSQTSKLAKKGSQLHVNDIWQSTVLKEYQTLIEGKYPFNPKSSQDLPLKDFERFFGYNGTLDSFFNQYLAPFVDKSKHQWRFDKSIGLNEESLQVFAQAEIIRKAFFDVGSQKAKVSFGIKPIYLDQHISHFKLEVGRQAVTYQHGPTRAKTLYWPGVGQTRVVFTPPQTGHVVTESYGGSWGLFRLLDKSLKARPKSRKDNILMVDLKGNKAQLELIPNSAINPFWSRDMERFACPATL
;
A
#
# COMPACT_ATOMS: atom_id res chain seq x y z
N MET A 1 -27.74 -22.00 -40.58
CA MET A 1 -27.59 -22.12 -39.11
C MET A 1 -26.15 -21.86 -38.60
N MET A 2 -25.10 -22.34 -39.27
CA MET A 2 -23.68 -22.12 -38.87
C MET A 2 -23.21 -20.65 -38.97
N PHE A 3 -23.71 -19.90 -39.95
CA PHE A 3 -23.39 -18.48 -40.16
C PHE A 3 -23.92 -17.58 -39.03
N ILE A 4 -25.16 -17.84 -38.59
CA ILE A 4 -25.81 -17.14 -37.46
C ILE A 4 -25.08 -17.44 -36.16
N LYS A 5 -24.64 -18.69 -35.91
CA LYS A 5 -23.82 -19.04 -34.73
C LYS A 5 -22.47 -18.32 -34.71
N ARG A 6 -21.78 -18.20 -35.86
CA ARG A 6 -20.52 -17.44 -35.98
C ARG A 6 -20.71 -15.93 -35.79
N MET A 7 -21.80 -15.38 -36.31
CA MET A 7 -22.13 -13.97 -36.14
C MET A 7 -22.50 -13.66 -34.69
N PHE A 8 -23.28 -14.53 -34.04
CA PHE A 8 -23.59 -14.43 -32.60
C PHE A 8 -22.34 -14.58 -31.72
N SER A 9 -21.44 -15.52 -32.02
CA SER A 9 -20.20 -15.65 -31.24
C SER A 9 -19.29 -14.43 -31.40
N ALA A 10 -19.22 -13.86 -32.62
CA ALA A 10 -18.47 -12.63 -32.88
C ALA A 10 -19.08 -11.42 -32.16
N LEU A 11 -20.41 -11.30 -32.16
CA LEU A 11 -21.14 -10.28 -31.40
C LEU A 11 -20.91 -10.44 -29.89
N ILE A 12 -21.05 -11.65 -29.34
CA ILE A 12 -20.82 -11.94 -27.92
C ILE A 12 -19.38 -11.60 -27.51
N ASP A 13 -18.39 -11.89 -28.36
CA ASP A 13 -16.99 -11.53 -28.10
C ASP A 13 -16.72 -10.01 -28.19
N ILE A 14 -17.52 -9.26 -28.97
CA ILE A 14 -17.50 -7.79 -28.95
C ILE A 14 -18.10 -7.28 -27.64
N PHE A 15 -19.27 -7.80 -27.24
CA PHE A 15 -19.95 -7.43 -25.98
C PHE A 15 -19.16 -7.82 -24.71
N ARG A 16 -18.21 -8.76 -24.79
CA ARG A 16 -17.32 -9.13 -23.68
C ARG A 16 -16.11 -8.22 -23.53
N LYS A 17 -15.82 -7.33 -24.47
CA LYS A 17 -14.70 -6.39 -24.34
C LYS A 17 -15.04 -5.36 -23.27
N LYS A 18 -14.10 -5.14 -22.33
CA LYS A 18 -14.29 -4.20 -21.20
C LYS A 18 -14.76 -2.80 -21.63
N TRP A 19 -14.21 -2.29 -22.73
CA TRP A 19 -14.61 -0.98 -23.26
C TRP A 19 -16.03 -0.96 -23.85
N VAL A 20 -16.52 -2.09 -24.37
CA VAL A 20 -17.89 -2.21 -24.91
C VAL A 20 -18.91 -2.31 -23.78
N ILE A 21 -18.60 -3.03 -22.69
CA ILE A 21 -19.46 -3.08 -21.50
C ILE A 21 -19.57 -1.70 -20.86
N THR A 22 -18.46 -0.98 -20.71
CA THR A 22 -18.50 0.38 -20.14
C THR A 22 -19.14 1.38 -21.09
N LEU A 23 -19.02 1.20 -22.41
CA LEU A 23 -19.74 2.00 -23.40
C LEU A 23 -21.26 1.75 -23.34
N LEU A 24 -21.69 0.51 -23.17
CA LEU A 24 -23.12 0.19 -23.01
C LEU A 24 -23.69 0.73 -21.70
N GLY A 25 -22.90 0.69 -20.61
CA GLY A 25 -23.26 1.36 -19.36
C GLY A 25 -23.40 2.88 -19.55
N LEU A 26 -22.49 3.50 -20.30
CA LEU A 26 -22.59 4.92 -20.64
C LEU A 26 -23.85 5.22 -21.49
N VAL A 27 -24.18 4.38 -22.46
CA VAL A 27 -25.40 4.52 -23.28
C VAL A 27 -26.66 4.36 -22.43
N ALA A 28 -26.72 3.37 -21.54
CA ALA A 28 -27.85 3.17 -20.64
C ALA A 28 -28.03 4.35 -19.67
N LEU A 29 -26.94 4.84 -19.08
CA LEU A 29 -26.94 6.05 -18.26
C LEU A 29 -27.36 7.27 -19.07
N SER A 30 -26.96 7.34 -20.34
CA SER A 30 -27.33 8.44 -21.23
C SER A 30 -28.83 8.46 -21.52
N LEU A 31 -29.43 7.28 -21.73
CA LEU A 31 -30.89 7.16 -21.91
C LEU A 31 -31.64 7.52 -20.63
N LEU A 32 -31.15 7.11 -19.47
CA LEU A 32 -31.76 7.43 -18.17
C LEU A 32 -31.71 8.94 -17.91
N ILE A 33 -30.58 9.60 -18.16
CA ILE A 33 -30.43 11.06 -18.05
C ILE A 33 -31.32 11.78 -19.08
N TRP A 34 -31.48 11.22 -20.28
CA TRP A 34 -32.26 11.85 -21.35
C TRP A 34 -33.78 11.82 -21.09
N PHE A 35 -34.32 10.67 -20.66
CA PHE A 35 -35.76 10.47 -20.46
C PHE A 35 -36.22 10.66 -19.01
N GLY A 36 -35.40 10.28 -18.03
CA GLY A 36 -35.69 10.47 -16.61
C GLY A 36 -35.28 11.84 -16.09
N GLY A 37 -34.32 12.52 -16.74
CA GLY A 37 -33.82 13.83 -16.33
C GLY A 37 -34.90 14.91 -16.10
N PRO A 38 -35.91 15.06 -16.99
CA PRO A 38 -36.98 16.04 -16.80
C PRO A 38 -37.91 15.76 -15.62
N LEU A 39 -37.94 14.52 -15.09
CA LEU A 39 -38.79 14.14 -13.96
C LEU A 39 -38.09 14.34 -12.61
N VAL A 40 -36.81 14.77 -12.62
CA VAL A 40 -36.00 14.96 -11.41
C VAL A 40 -35.92 16.45 -11.07
N ALA A 41 -36.71 16.85 -10.07
CA ALA A 41 -36.61 18.16 -9.45
C ALA A 41 -35.62 18.10 -8.27
N ILE A 42 -34.62 18.99 -8.25
CA ILE A 42 -33.68 19.14 -7.13
C ILE A 42 -33.89 20.55 -6.57
N ALA A 43 -34.39 20.63 -5.35
CA ALA A 43 -34.69 21.89 -4.64
C ALA A 43 -35.58 22.84 -5.47
N GLY A 44 -36.66 22.32 -6.07
CA GLY A 44 -37.61 23.09 -6.87
C GLY A 44 -37.09 23.56 -8.23
N SER A 45 -35.81 23.32 -8.54
CA SER A 45 -35.23 23.55 -9.85
C SER A 45 -35.16 22.25 -10.62
N GLU A 46 -35.51 22.28 -11.91
CA GLU A 46 -35.44 21.12 -12.80
C GLU A 46 -34.26 21.30 -13.77
N PRO A 47 -32.99 21.19 -13.32
CA PRO A 47 -31.82 21.56 -14.12
C PRO A 47 -31.64 20.72 -15.38
N LEU A 48 -32.30 19.56 -15.46
CA LEU A 48 -32.25 18.62 -16.58
C LEU A 48 -33.47 18.69 -17.51
N THR A 49 -34.36 19.67 -17.34
CA THR A 49 -35.44 19.96 -18.32
C THR A 49 -34.87 20.37 -19.66
N SER A 50 -33.91 21.29 -19.68
CA SER A 50 -33.33 21.79 -20.92
C SER A 50 -32.60 20.67 -21.69
N PRO A 51 -32.86 20.51 -22.99
CA PRO A 51 -32.09 19.59 -23.83
C PRO A 51 -30.58 19.92 -23.84
N VAL A 52 -30.23 21.21 -23.67
CA VAL A 52 -28.83 21.68 -23.66
C VAL A 52 -28.12 21.25 -22.38
N SER A 53 -28.76 21.35 -21.22
CA SER A 53 -28.16 20.91 -19.95
C SER A 53 -27.95 19.39 -19.93
N ARG A 54 -28.90 18.63 -20.48
CA ARG A 54 -28.75 17.18 -20.70
C ARG A 54 -27.55 16.88 -21.60
N LEU A 55 -27.40 17.57 -22.73
CA LEU A 55 -26.24 17.40 -23.62
C LEU A 55 -24.90 17.69 -22.93
N VAL A 56 -24.81 18.76 -22.14
CA VAL A 56 -23.58 19.11 -21.40
C VAL A 56 -23.22 18.01 -20.40
N VAL A 57 -24.19 17.53 -19.63
CA VAL A 57 -23.97 16.45 -18.66
C VAL A 57 -23.53 15.16 -19.34
N LEU A 58 -24.16 14.79 -20.46
CA LEU A 58 -23.74 13.63 -21.26
C LEU A 58 -22.31 13.76 -21.80
N LEU A 59 -21.94 14.96 -22.25
CA LEU A 59 -20.60 15.25 -22.79
C LEU A 59 -19.53 15.14 -21.70
N VAL A 60 -19.82 15.60 -20.48
CA VAL A 60 -18.95 15.41 -19.31
C VAL A 60 -18.77 13.93 -18.99
N PHE A 61 -19.85 13.14 -18.94
CA PHE A 61 -19.74 11.70 -18.69
C PHE A 61 -18.96 10.97 -19.81
N ALA A 62 -19.13 11.37 -21.07
CA ALA A 62 -18.37 10.82 -22.19
C ALA A 62 -16.87 11.16 -22.09
N MET A 63 -16.51 12.39 -21.72
CA MET A 63 -15.11 12.79 -21.49
C MET A 63 -14.47 12.04 -20.33
N LEU A 64 -15.18 11.90 -19.21
CA LEU A 64 -14.72 11.13 -18.05
C LEU A 64 -14.50 9.65 -18.40
N TRP A 65 -15.41 9.06 -19.17
CA TRP A 65 -15.27 7.69 -19.67
C TRP A 65 -14.05 7.55 -20.60
N GLY A 66 -13.82 8.51 -21.50
CA GLY A 66 -12.65 8.55 -22.37
C GLY A 66 -11.34 8.63 -21.59
N PHE A 67 -11.28 9.55 -20.63
CA PHE A 67 -10.13 9.74 -19.74
C PHE A 67 -9.82 8.49 -18.90
N TYR A 68 -10.85 7.88 -18.29
CA TYR A 68 -10.71 6.64 -17.53
C TYR A 68 -10.06 5.52 -18.37
N ASN A 69 -10.51 5.32 -19.61
CA ASN A 69 -9.97 4.28 -20.48
C ASN A 69 -8.51 4.56 -20.88
N ILE A 70 -8.14 5.83 -21.13
CA ILE A 70 -6.77 6.24 -21.46
C ILE A 70 -5.83 6.02 -20.27
N VAL A 71 -6.23 6.48 -19.08
CA VAL A 71 -5.45 6.31 -17.85
C VAL A 71 -5.30 4.83 -17.49
N HIS A 72 -6.35 4.02 -17.65
CA HIS A 72 -6.28 2.59 -17.39
C HIS A 72 -5.33 1.87 -18.37
N GLN A 73 -5.26 2.29 -19.64
CA GLN A 73 -4.24 1.78 -20.58
C GLN A 73 -2.82 2.19 -20.17
N ALA A 74 -2.62 3.43 -19.71
CA ALA A 74 -1.31 3.93 -19.27
C ALA A 74 -0.84 3.27 -17.96
N LYS A 75 -1.76 3.07 -16.99
CA LYS A 75 -1.46 2.47 -15.67
C LYS A 75 -1.17 0.97 -15.77
N SER A 76 -1.81 0.28 -16.71
CA SER A 76 -1.48 -1.12 -17.07
C SER A 76 -0.03 -1.27 -17.58
N LYS A 77 0.54 -0.21 -18.18
CA LYS A 77 1.93 -0.21 -18.65
C LYS A 77 2.92 0.00 -17.48
N LYS A 78 2.56 0.85 -16.51
CA LYS A 78 3.39 1.21 -15.34
C LYS A 78 3.39 0.14 -14.22
N GLN A 79 2.26 -0.54 -13.99
CA GLN A 79 2.18 -1.64 -13.02
C GLN A 79 3.03 -2.86 -13.43
N ASN A 80 3.28 -3.07 -14.73
CA ASN A 80 4.15 -4.13 -15.24
C ASN A 80 5.63 -3.97 -14.80
N GLU A 81 6.06 -2.75 -14.46
CA GLU A 81 7.44 -2.49 -14.00
C GLU A 81 7.58 -2.72 -12.50
N GLN A 82 6.57 -2.40 -11.69
CA GLN A 82 6.64 -2.48 -10.23
C GLN A 82 6.47 -3.90 -9.67
N THR A 83 5.73 -4.79 -10.34
CA THR A 83 5.52 -6.18 -9.85
C THR A 83 6.72 -7.11 -10.09
N VAL A 84 7.71 -6.71 -10.90
CA VAL A 84 8.95 -7.49 -11.08
C VAL A 84 10.03 -7.15 -10.06
N LYS A 85 10.05 -5.93 -9.52
CA LYS A 85 10.88 -5.62 -8.36
C LYS A 85 10.50 -6.48 -7.15
N THR A 86 9.20 -6.68 -6.93
CA THR A 86 8.68 -7.47 -5.79
C THR A 86 8.83 -8.99 -5.89
N LEU A 87 9.28 -9.53 -7.04
CA LEU A 87 9.61 -10.97 -7.17
C LEU A 87 11.12 -11.25 -7.18
N LEU A 88 11.95 -10.20 -7.24
CA LEU A 88 13.43 -10.29 -7.27
C LEU A 88 14.06 -9.91 -5.92
N ASP A 89 13.33 -9.24 -5.03
CA ASP A 89 13.83 -8.89 -3.70
C ASP A 89 13.55 -10.03 -2.70
N GLY A 90 14.42 -11.03 -2.71
CA GLY A 90 14.63 -11.97 -1.61
C GLY A 90 16.11 -11.91 -1.20
N ASP A 91 16.37 -11.32 -0.03
CA ASP A 91 17.66 -11.14 0.67
C ASP A 91 18.95 -11.19 -0.16
N ASP A 92 19.46 -9.99 -0.49
CA ASP A 92 20.81 -9.77 -0.98
C ASP A 92 21.85 -10.21 0.06
N THR A 93 22.77 -11.13 -0.30
CA THR A 93 24.20 -11.15 0.10
C THR A 93 24.92 -12.45 -0.30
N ASN A 94 25.10 -12.72 -1.61
CA ASN A 94 26.12 -13.68 -2.06
C ASN A 94 26.67 -13.35 -3.46
N PRO A 95 27.99 -13.49 -3.74
CA PRO A 95 28.56 -13.28 -5.08
C PRO A 95 28.03 -14.24 -6.16
N ALA A 96 27.39 -15.35 -5.75
CA ALA A 96 26.66 -16.26 -6.64
C ALA A 96 25.36 -15.63 -7.20
N ASP A 97 24.85 -14.56 -6.59
CA ASP A 97 23.63 -13.85 -7.01
C ASP A 97 23.86 -12.93 -8.20
N GLU A 98 25.02 -12.27 -8.32
CA GLU A 98 25.31 -11.41 -9.48
C GLU A 98 25.35 -12.20 -10.80
N ALA A 99 26.00 -13.36 -10.82
CA ALA A 99 26.06 -14.22 -12.00
C ALA A 99 24.67 -14.79 -12.37
N SER A 100 23.87 -15.14 -11.36
CA SER A 100 22.48 -15.61 -11.56
C SER A 100 21.56 -14.50 -12.08
N GLN A 101 21.72 -13.27 -11.57
CA GLN A 101 20.96 -12.10 -12.01
C GLN A 101 21.35 -11.68 -13.44
N GLN A 102 22.64 -11.68 -13.79
CA GLN A 102 23.09 -11.44 -15.17
C GLN A 102 22.53 -12.47 -16.15
N GLU A 103 22.45 -13.74 -15.73
CA GLU A 103 21.84 -14.81 -16.52
C GLU A 103 20.32 -14.61 -16.70
N ILE A 104 19.59 -14.25 -15.64
CA ILE A 104 18.15 -13.95 -15.71
C ILE A 104 17.88 -12.71 -16.58
N GLU A 105 18.73 -11.68 -16.52
CA GLU A 105 18.59 -10.47 -17.34
C GLU A 105 18.88 -10.76 -18.81
N THR A 106 19.86 -11.64 -19.10
CA THR A 106 20.11 -12.14 -20.46
C THR A 106 18.89 -12.90 -20.98
N LEU A 107 18.29 -13.78 -20.17
CA LEU A 107 17.07 -14.51 -20.52
C LEU A 107 15.86 -13.59 -20.72
N ARG A 108 15.72 -12.53 -19.89
CA ARG A 108 14.71 -11.48 -20.04
C ARG A 108 14.88 -10.73 -21.34
N SER A 109 16.10 -10.31 -21.68
CA SER A 109 16.39 -9.58 -22.92
C SER A 109 15.96 -10.40 -24.15
N ARG A 110 16.25 -11.72 -24.14
CA ARG A 110 15.83 -12.65 -25.18
C ARG A 110 14.31 -12.83 -25.25
N ILE A 111 13.60 -12.91 -24.11
CA ILE A 111 12.12 -12.96 -24.08
C ILE A 111 11.50 -11.66 -24.62
N VAL A 112 12.07 -10.51 -24.28
CA VAL A 112 11.56 -9.22 -24.75
C VAL A 112 11.80 -9.05 -26.24
N GLN A 113 13.00 -9.39 -26.74
CA GLN A 113 13.28 -9.43 -28.18
C GLN A 113 12.33 -10.39 -28.91
N ALA A 114 12.08 -11.58 -28.35
CA ALA A 114 11.12 -12.54 -28.88
C ALA A 114 9.71 -11.96 -29.03
N LEU A 115 9.23 -11.26 -28.00
CA LEU A 115 7.90 -10.65 -28.00
C LEU A 115 7.82 -9.43 -28.93
N ASP A 116 8.90 -8.65 -29.04
CA ASP A 116 8.99 -7.50 -29.95
C ASP A 116 8.92 -7.97 -31.41
N VAL A 117 9.68 -9.01 -31.76
CA VAL A 117 9.63 -9.65 -33.08
C VAL A 117 8.20 -10.10 -33.39
N MET A 118 7.54 -10.87 -32.51
CA MET A 118 6.15 -11.29 -32.73
C MET A 118 5.15 -10.13 -32.82
N SER A 119 5.43 -9.01 -32.15
CA SER A 119 4.56 -7.82 -32.21
C SER A 119 4.68 -7.07 -33.52
N LYS A 120 5.87 -7.05 -34.13
CA LYS A 120 6.18 -6.37 -35.40
C LYS A 120 5.65 -7.14 -36.61
N THR A 121 5.67 -8.48 -36.58
CA THR A 121 5.18 -9.31 -37.68
C THR A 121 3.64 -9.35 -37.79
N SER A 122 2.92 -8.89 -36.77
CA SER A 122 1.44 -8.90 -36.73
C SER A 122 0.87 -7.49 -36.76
N GLY A 123 0.34 -7.06 -37.91
CA GLY A 123 -0.33 -5.77 -38.14
C GLY A 123 -1.59 -5.47 -37.29
N LYS A 124 -1.88 -6.23 -36.23
CA LYS A 124 -2.95 -5.97 -35.25
C LYS A 124 -2.38 -5.81 -33.84
N ARG A 125 -2.27 -4.56 -33.37
CA ARG A 125 -1.91 -4.20 -31.99
C ARG A 125 -2.84 -4.91 -30.99
N GLY A 126 -2.29 -5.83 -30.18
CA GLY A 126 -2.97 -6.38 -29.00
C GLY A 126 -3.09 -7.90 -28.89
N ARG A 127 -2.62 -8.69 -29.86
CA ARG A 127 -2.65 -10.18 -29.78
C ARG A 127 -1.31 -10.90 -30.01
N GLY A 128 -0.20 -10.18 -30.18
CA GLY A 128 1.10 -10.77 -30.60
C GLY A 128 1.58 -11.95 -29.75
N ALA A 129 1.41 -11.87 -28.42
CA ALA A 129 1.92 -12.88 -27.49
C ALA A 129 1.14 -14.21 -27.43
N TYR A 130 0.10 -14.45 -28.23
CA TYR A 130 -0.65 -15.73 -28.23
C TYR A 130 -0.97 -16.25 -29.65
N GLN A 131 -0.37 -15.67 -30.68
CA GLN A 131 -0.62 -16.08 -32.06
C GLN A 131 0.04 -17.40 -32.42
N LEU A 132 1.28 -17.60 -31.97
CA LEU A 132 2.01 -18.85 -32.15
C LEU A 132 2.08 -19.64 -30.82
N PRO A 133 1.90 -20.97 -30.86
CA PRO A 133 2.08 -21.82 -29.71
C PRO A 133 3.56 -21.93 -29.32
N TRP A 134 3.84 -22.02 -28.01
CA TRP A 134 5.19 -22.08 -27.45
C TRP A 134 5.47 -23.46 -26.88
N TYR A 135 6.53 -24.13 -27.33
CA TYR A 135 6.93 -25.44 -26.82
C TYR A 135 8.32 -25.36 -26.22
N ILE A 136 8.53 -26.06 -25.11
CA ILE A 136 9.83 -26.12 -24.43
C ILE A 136 10.47 -27.50 -24.64
N LEU A 137 11.74 -27.52 -25.06
CA LEU A 137 12.51 -28.74 -25.24
C LEU A 137 13.37 -28.99 -24.00
N ILE A 138 13.27 -30.17 -23.41
CA ILE A 138 13.98 -30.58 -22.17
C ILE A 138 14.69 -31.89 -22.43
N GLY A 139 15.91 -32.03 -21.91
CA GLY A 139 16.66 -33.28 -22.02
C GLY A 139 18.11 -33.09 -21.63
N PRO A 140 18.79 -34.16 -21.17
CA PRO A 140 20.21 -34.12 -20.82
C PRO A 140 21.10 -33.58 -21.96
N PRO A 141 22.32 -33.08 -21.64
CA PRO A 141 23.32 -32.73 -22.66
C PRO A 141 23.57 -33.89 -23.65
N GLY A 142 23.83 -33.58 -24.92
CA GLY A 142 24.18 -34.59 -25.93
C GLY A 142 23.03 -35.48 -26.44
N THR A 143 21.78 -35.22 -26.05
CA THR A 143 20.59 -35.97 -26.53
C THR A 143 20.08 -35.55 -27.91
N GLY A 144 20.66 -34.53 -28.54
CA GLY A 144 20.28 -34.08 -29.89
C GLY A 144 19.10 -33.11 -29.97
N LYS A 145 18.82 -32.32 -28.93
CA LYS A 145 17.77 -31.28 -28.92
C LYS A 145 17.88 -30.29 -30.09
N THR A 146 18.99 -29.57 -30.13
CA THR A 146 19.26 -28.54 -31.14
C THR A 146 19.35 -29.14 -32.54
N THR A 147 20.01 -30.29 -32.67
CA THR A 147 20.12 -31.04 -33.93
C THR A 147 18.76 -31.49 -34.47
N ALA A 148 17.85 -31.95 -33.60
CA ALA A 148 16.50 -32.33 -33.97
C ALA A 148 15.64 -31.12 -34.40
N LEU A 149 15.87 -29.93 -33.83
CA LEU A 149 15.22 -28.70 -34.27
C LEU A 149 15.72 -28.24 -35.64
N GLN A 150 17.04 -28.23 -35.86
CA GLN A 150 17.64 -27.85 -37.14
C GLN A 150 17.18 -28.76 -38.28
N ASN A 151 17.08 -30.07 -38.01
CA ASN A 151 16.62 -31.07 -38.98
C ASN A 151 15.12 -31.38 -38.88
N SER A 152 14.32 -30.49 -38.28
CA SER A 152 12.87 -30.68 -38.13
C SER A 152 12.09 -30.38 -39.41
N GLY A 153 12.71 -29.81 -40.43
CA GLY A 153 12.04 -29.41 -41.67
C GLY A 153 11.06 -28.22 -41.51
N LEU A 154 11.08 -27.54 -40.35
CA LEU A 154 10.36 -26.29 -40.11
C LEU A 154 11.11 -25.11 -40.76
N GLU A 155 10.36 -24.12 -41.26
CA GLU A 155 10.93 -22.89 -41.81
C GLU A 155 11.26 -21.89 -40.70
N PHE A 156 12.51 -21.39 -40.68
CA PHE A 156 13.04 -20.43 -39.70
C PHE A 156 13.35 -19.06 -40.33
N PRO A 157 12.33 -18.23 -40.65
CA PRO A 157 12.49 -17.01 -41.45
C PRO A 157 13.35 -15.91 -40.81
N LEU A 158 13.65 -16.01 -39.51
CA LEU A 158 14.34 -14.97 -38.73
C LEU A 158 15.80 -15.34 -38.39
N GLN A 159 16.29 -16.48 -38.88
CA GLN A 159 17.59 -17.04 -38.53
C GLN A 159 18.76 -16.10 -38.91
N GLU A 160 18.70 -15.45 -40.07
CA GLU A 160 19.73 -14.51 -40.55
C GLU A 160 19.75 -13.17 -39.78
N SER A 161 18.58 -12.69 -39.30
CA SER A 161 18.44 -11.39 -38.64
C SER A 161 18.77 -11.39 -37.14
N LEU A 162 18.68 -12.56 -36.49
CA LEU A 162 18.89 -12.72 -35.04
C LEU A 162 20.29 -13.22 -34.69
N GLY A 163 21.17 -13.44 -35.69
CA GLY A 163 22.57 -13.83 -35.44
C GLY A 163 22.73 -15.20 -34.78
N ASN A 164 21.82 -16.14 -35.01
CA ASN A 164 22.01 -17.53 -34.60
C ASN A 164 22.99 -18.18 -35.58
N ASP A 165 24.28 -17.94 -35.34
CA ASP A 165 25.39 -18.48 -36.13
C ASP A 165 25.37 -20.02 -36.10
N PRO A 166 25.20 -20.72 -37.24
CA PRO A 166 25.29 -22.16 -37.32
C PRO A 166 26.77 -22.60 -37.36
N LEU A 167 27.59 -22.19 -36.39
CA LEU A 167 28.90 -22.79 -36.19
C LEU A 167 28.71 -24.13 -35.48
N ALA A 168 28.54 -25.17 -36.29
CA ALA A 168 28.62 -26.57 -35.88
C ALA A 168 30.01 -26.84 -35.26
N GLY A 169 30.11 -26.78 -33.93
CA GLY A 169 31.33 -27.13 -33.23
C GLY A 169 31.14 -27.18 -31.72
N ILE A 170 30.93 -28.39 -31.17
CA ILE A 170 31.21 -28.91 -29.80
C ILE A 170 30.74 -28.05 -28.58
N GLY A 171 30.18 -26.86 -28.76
CA GLY A 171 30.04 -25.82 -27.74
C GLY A 171 28.71 -25.74 -26.98
N GLY A 172 27.66 -26.49 -27.37
CA GLY A 172 26.38 -26.65 -26.64
C GLY A 172 25.54 -25.37 -26.37
N THR A 173 24.23 -25.54 -26.18
CA THR A 173 23.31 -24.45 -25.77
C THR A 173 23.67 -23.94 -24.37
N ARG A 174 24.11 -22.68 -24.25
CA ARG A 174 24.53 -22.09 -22.96
C ARG A 174 23.39 -21.50 -22.15
N TYR A 175 22.25 -21.10 -22.70
CA TYR A 175 21.12 -20.55 -21.92
C TYR A 175 19.80 -21.17 -22.39
N CYS A 176 18.90 -20.35 -22.94
CA CYS A 176 17.77 -20.82 -23.74
C CYS A 176 17.81 -20.12 -25.09
N ASP A 177 17.72 -20.89 -26.17
CA ASP A 177 17.63 -20.37 -27.53
C ASP A 177 16.19 -20.39 -28.02
N TRP A 178 15.80 -19.31 -28.69
CA TRP A 178 14.44 -19.07 -29.17
C TRP A 178 14.40 -19.31 -30.67
N TRP A 179 13.69 -20.36 -31.07
CA TRP A 179 13.53 -20.75 -32.46
C TRP A 179 12.15 -20.32 -32.94
N PHE A 180 12.10 -19.33 -33.84
CA PHE A 180 10.87 -18.82 -34.42
C PHE A 180 10.59 -19.49 -35.75
N THR A 181 9.42 -20.09 -35.87
CA THR A 181 8.94 -20.67 -37.13
C THR A 181 7.63 -20.01 -37.54
N ASN A 182 7.19 -20.28 -38.77
CA ASN A 182 5.87 -19.84 -39.24
C ASN A 182 4.69 -20.46 -38.44
N LYS A 183 4.92 -21.54 -37.69
CA LYS A 183 3.86 -22.34 -37.03
C LYS A 183 3.94 -22.36 -35.51
N ALA A 184 5.11 -22.17 -34.90
CA ALA A 184 5.33 -22.23 -33.46
C ALA A 184 6.62 -21.50 -33.03
N VAL A 185 6.76 -21.24 -31.74
CA VAL A 185 8.02 -20.85 -31.11
C VAL A 185 8.53 -22.02 -30.27
N LEU A 186 9.76 -22.44 -30.54
CA LEU A 186 10.41 -23.57 -29.86
C LEU A 186 11.54 -23.03 -28.98
N ILE A 187 11.50 -23.40 -27.70
CA ILE A 187 12.46 -22.95 -26.70
C ILE A 187 13.41 -24.12 -26.43
N ASP A 188 14.63 -24.02 -26.95
CA ASP A 188 15.69 -25.00 -26.70
C ASP A 188 16.39 -24.66 -25.38
N THR A 189 16.29 -25.54 -24.38
CA THR A 189 16.89 -25.32 -23.06
C THR A 189 18.29 -25.91 -22.97
N ALA A 190 19.20 -25.22 -22.28
CA ALA A 190 20.52 -25.76 -21.98
C ALA A 190 20.41 -27.09 -21.23
N GLY A 191 21.21 -28.08 -21.63
CA GLY A 191 21.18 -29.42 -21.01
C GLY A 191 21.44 -29.41 -19.50
N ARG A 192 22.21 -28.42 -19.00
CA ARG A 192 22.51 -28.24 -17.57
C ARG A 192 21.26 -27.94 -16.72
N TYR A 193 20.24 -27.31 -17.30
CA TYR A 193 18.97 -27.10 -16.59
C TYR A 193 18.21 -28.41 -16.37
N THR A 194 18.55 -29.49 -17.10
CA THR A 194 17.93 -30.81 -16.91
C THR A 194 18.68 -31.64 -15.86
N THR A 195 20.01 -31.78 -15.96
CA THR A 195 20.79 -32.68 -15.08
C THR A 195 21.36 -32.00 -13.83
N GLN A 196 21.55 -30.67 -13.84
CA GLN A 196 22.05 -29.86 -12.70
C GLN A 196 23.38 -30.32 -12.09
N ASP A 197 24.27 -30.91 -12.90
CA ASP A 197 25.50 -31.56 -12.43
C ASP A 197 26.63 -30.57 -12.08
N SER A 198 26.52 -29.28 -12.43
CA SER A 198 27.62 -28.30 -12.35
C SER A 198 27.50 -27.35 -11.16
N ASN A 199 26.37 -26.61 -11.05
CA ASN A 199 26.07 -25.66 -9.97
C ASN A 199 24.56 -25.66 -9.69
N THR A 200 24.09 -26.57 -8.83
CA THR A 200 22.67 -26.84 -8.60
C THR A 200 21.87 -25.61 -8.16
N ASP A 201 22.43 -24.76 -7.29
CA ASP A 201 21.73 -23.57 -6.78
C ASP A 201 21.64 -22.43 -7.80
N GLN A 202 22.69 -22.22 -8.60
CA GLN A 202 22.70 -21.21 -9.66
C GLN A 202 21.75 -21.59 -10.81
N ASP A 203 21.86 -22.84 -11.27
CA ASP A 203 21.05 -23.35 -12.38
C ASP A 203 19.56 -23.44 -12.02
N SER A 204 19.22 -23.78 -10.76
CA SER A 204 17.83 -23.79 -10.29
C SER A 204 17.23 -22.38 -10.19
N ARG A 205 17.97 -21.39 -9.68
CA ARG A 205 17.51 -19.99 -9.63
C ARG A 205 17.31 -19.40 -11.02
N ALA A 206 18.25 -19.59 -11.94
CA ALA A 206 18.13 -19.16 -13.32
C ALA A 206 16.91 -19.80 -14.02
N TRP A 207 16.69 -21.11 -13.79
CA TRP A 207 15.52 -21.84 -14.28
C TRP A 207 14.20 -21.29 -13.72
N PHE A 208 14.06 -21.10 -12.40
CA PHE A 208 12.85 -20.54 -11.80
C PHE A 208 12.58 -19.09 -12.25
N GLY A 209 13.63 -18.27 -12.37
CA GLY A 209 13.55 -16.91 -12.91
C GLY A 209 13.01 -16.89 -14.35
N PHE A 210 13.52 -17.79 -15.20
CA PHE A 210 13.02 -18.00 -16.56
C PHE A 210 11.54 -18.36 -16.60
N LEU A 211 11.09 -19.30 -15.77
CA LEU A 211 9.67 -19.69 -15.68
C LEU A 211 8.79 -18.53 -15.19
N GLY A 212 9.29 -17.73 -14.25
CA GLY A 212 8.63 -16.50 -13.80
C GLY A 212 8.43 -15.49 -14.94
N LEU A 213 9.44 -15.31 -15.79
CA LEU A 213 9.37 -14.44 -16.96
C LEU A 213 8.34 -14.95 -17.98
N LEU A 214 8.27 -16.26 -18.24
CA LEU A 214 7.24 -16.87 -19.10
C LEU A 214 5.83 -16.62 -18.55
N LYS A 215 5.63 -16.83 -17.24
CA LYS A 215 4.35 -16.59 -16.56
C LYS A 215 3.92 -15.13 -16.62
N LYS A 216 4.86 -14.19 -16.53
CA LYS A 216 4.59 -12.75 -16.62
C LYS A 216 4.18 -12.33 -18.03
N HIS A 217 4.96 -12.71 -19.04
CA HIS A 217 4.76 -12.23 -20.41
C HIS A 217 3.67 -12.99 -21.17
N ARG A 218 3.38 -14.25 -20.79
CA ARG A 218 2.28 -15.07 -21.35
C ARG A 218 1.34 -15.63 -20.28
N THR A 219 0.85 -14.78 -19.37
CA THR A 219 -0.09 -15.07 -18.25
C THR A 219 -1.18 -16.16 -18.43
N ARG A 220 -1.92 -16.18 -19.55
CA ARG A 220 -3.02 -17.15 -19.81
C ARG A 220 -2.53 -18.56 -20.13
N ARG A 221 -1.48 -18.68 -20.95
CA ARG A 221 -0.86 -19.93 -21.44
C ARG A 221 0.64 -19.69 -21.66
N PRO A 222 1.47 -19.80 -20.61
CA PRO A 222 2.91 -19.58 -20.72
C PRO A 222 3.60 -20.48 -21.75
N ILE A 223 3.20 -21.76 -21.82
CA ILE A 223 3.59 -22.73 -22.85
C ILE A 223 2.36 -23.52 -23.33
N ASN A 224 2.50 -24.22 -24.45
CA ASN A 224 1.47 -25.07 -25.07
C ASN A 224 1.80 -26.57 -24.94
N GLY A 225 3.06 -26.93 -24.72
CA GLY A 225 3.51 -28.30 -24.50
C GLY A 225 5.00 -28.37 -24.16
N ALA A 226 5.44 -29.52 -23.68
CA ALA A 226 6.86 -29.82 -23.46
C ALA A 226 7.30 -31.02 -24.30
N ILE A 227 8.52 -30.96 -24.84
CA ILE A 227 9.12 -32.00 -25.66
C ILE A 227 10.35 -32.51 -24.91
N ILE A 228 10.39 -33.81 -24.65
CA ILE A 228 11.49 -34.46 -23.93
C ILE A 228 12.29 -35.25 -24.93
N THR A 229 13.59 -34.96 -25.05
CA THR A 229 14.49 -35.71 -25.92
C THR A 229 15.33 -36.69 -25.13
N VAL A 230 15.31 -37.97 -25.51
CA VAL A 230 16.06 -39.04 -24.87
C VAL A 230 16.81 -39.82 -25.94
N SER A 231 18.12 -39.98 -25.78
CA SER A 231 18.91 -40.76 -26.74
C SER A 231 18.66 -42.26 -26.59
N LEU A 232 18.32 -42.95 -27.68
CA LEU A 232 18.21 -44.41 -27.70
C LEU A 232 19.55 -45.10 -27.41
N ALA A 233 20.65 -44.56 -27.93
CA ALA A 233 21.99 -45.02 -27.62
C ALA A 233 22.27 -45.00 -26.11
N ASN A 234 21.89 -43.91 -25.42
CA ASN A 234 22.05 -43.82 -23.96
C ASN A 234 21.16 -44.83 -23.24
N LEU A 235 19.91 -45.04 -23.68
CA LEU A 235 19.04 -46.05 -23.07
C LEU A 235 19.63 -47.46 -23.18
N LEU A 236 20.31 -47.77 -24.30
CA LEU A 236 21.01 -49.04 -24.52
C LEU A 236 22.27 -49.19 -23.67
N THR A 237 23.08 -48.14 -23.49
CA THR A 237 24.41 -48.25 -22.83
C THR A 237 24.36 -48.03 -21.33
N GLN A 238 23.43 -47.21 -20.84
CA GLN A 238 23.34 -46.84 -19.42
C GLN A 238 22.93 -48.02 -18.53
N THR A 239 23.36 -47.97 -17.28
CA THR A 239 22.88 -48.87 -16.23
C THR A 239 21.44 -48.51 -15.82
N ARG A 240 20.74 -49.42 -15.14
CA ARG A 240 19.38 -49.14 -14.61
C ARG A 240 19.37 -47.94 -13.66
N THR A 241 20.40 -47.81 -12.83
CA THR A 241 20.54 -46.71 -11.87
C THR A 241 20.71 -45.35 -12.57
N GLU A 242 21.59 -45.26 -13.56
CA GLU A 242 21.81 -44.02 -14.33
C GLU A 242 20.54 -43.61 -15.09
N ARG A 243 19.84 -44.57 -15.72
CA ARG A 243 18.55 -44.30 -16.39
C ARG A 243 17.51 -43.76 -15.42
N ASN A 244 17.38 -44.34 -14.23
CA ASN A 244 16.41 -43.91 -13.22
C ASN A 244 16.74 -42.50 -12.68
N LEU A 245 18.02 -42.17 -12.48
CA LEU A 245 18.43 -40.82 -12.09
C LEU A 245 18.05 -39.78 -13.16
N HIS A 246 18.30 -40.08 -14.44
CA HIS A 246 17.90 -39.21 -15.54
C HIS A 246 16.38 -39.05 -15.64
N ALA A 247 15.63 -40.13 -15.46
CA ALA A 247 14.17 -40.10 -15.44
C ALA A 247 13.63 -39.22 -14.30
N ARG A 248 14.19 -39.33 -13.10
CA ARG A 248 13.81 -38.49 -11.95
C ARG A 248 14.11 -37.01 -12.18
N ALA A 249 15.28 -36.70 -12.73
CA ALA A 249 15.65 -35.33 -13.06
C ALA A 249 14.66 -34.70 -14.06
N ILE A 250 14.28 -35.45 -15.11
CA ILE A 250 13.27 -35.02 -16.08
C ILE A 250 11.90 -34.85 -15.42
N LYS A 251 11.45 -35.81 -14.60
CA LYS A 251 10.19 -35.71 -13.84
C LYS A 251 10.14 -34.44 -13.00
N GLN A 252 11.23 -34.15 -12.28
CA GLN A 252 11.33 -32.94 -11.48
C GLN A 252 11.17 -31.68 -12.33
N ARG A 253 11.81 -31.59 -13.51
CA ARG A 253 11.63 -30.42 -14.40
C ARG A 253 10.20 -30.25 -14.91
N ILE A 254 9.51 -31.35 -15.21
CA ILE A 254 8.10 -31.29 -15.62
C ILE A 254 7.22 -30.81 -14.47
N LEU A 255 7.46 -31.28 -13.25
CA LEU A 255 6.72 -30.85 -12.05
C LEU A 255 6.97 -29.38 -11.75
N GLU A 256 8.22 -28.91 -11.83
CA GLU A 256 8.56 -27.50 -11.69
C GLU A 256 7.85 -26.63 -12.72
N LEU A 257 7.85 -27.03 -14.00
CA LEU A 257 7.10 -26.35 -15.06
C LEU A 257 5.60 -26.27 -14.73
N LYS A 258 4.99 -27.38 -14.32
CA LYS A 258 3.57 -27.46 -13.97
C LYS A 258 3.25 -26.54 -12.78
N ASN A 259 4.04 -26.62 -11.72
CA ASN A 259 3.81 -25.88 -10.48
C ASN A 259 4.04 -24.38 -10.67
N GLN A 260 5.13 -23.99 -11.33
CA GLN A 260 5.48 -22.58 -11.50
C GLN A 260 4.54 -21.88 -12.50
N LEU A 261 4.25 -22.52 -13.64
CA LEU A 261 3.36 -21.95 -14.66
C LEU A 261 1.88 -22.07 -14.26
N GLY A 262 1.55 -22.93 -13.30
CA GLY A 262 0.19 -23.10 -12.78
C GLY A 262 -0.79 -23.69 -13.80
N MET A 263 -0.28 -24.54 -14.69
CA MET A 263 -1.04 -25.16 -15.79
C MET A 263 -0.59 -26.59 -16.05
N GLN A 264 -1.51 -27.43 -16.52
CA GLN A 264 -1.21 -28.71 -17.15
C GLN A 264 -1.02 -28.53 -18.67
N PHE A 265 -0.07 -29.26 -19.24
CA PHE A 265 0.29 -29.24 -20.66
C PHE A 265 0.68 -30.65 -21.15
N PRO A 266 0.48 -30.96 -22.44
CA PRO A 266 0.91 -32.22 -23.03
C PRO A 266 2.44 -32.33 -23.08
N VAL A 267 2.95 -33.53 -22.81
CA VAL A 267 4.36 -33.87 -22.82
C VAL A 267 4.62 -34.92 -23.91
N TYR A 268 5.51 -34.62 -24.85
CA TYR A 268 5.89 -35.49 -25.96
C TYR A 268 7.29 -36.03 -25.72
N VAL A 269 7.49 -37.35 -25.77
CA VAL A 269 8.83 -37.95 -25.63
C VAL A 269 9.34 -38.33 -27.01
N ILE A 270 10.51 -37.83 -27.37
CA ILE A 270 11.21 -38.16 -28.62
C ILE A 270 12.47 -38.94 -28.27
N LEU A 271 12.48 -40.21 -28.66
CA LEU A 271 13.60 -41.12 -28.61
C LEU A 271 14.51 -40.84 -29.82
N THR A 272 15.54 -40.04 -29.60
CA THR A 272 16.46 -39.52 -30.62
C THR A 272 17.65 -40.44 -30.84
N LYS A 273 18.42 -40.17 -31.90
CA LYS A 273 19.63 -40.92 -32.28
C LYS A 273 19.35 -42.39 -32.61
N ALA A 274 18.22 -42.66 -33.27
CA ALA A 274 17.86 -44.00 -33.72
C ALA A 274 18.87 -44.59 -34.72
N ASP A 275 19.57 -43.74 -35.46
CA ASP A 275 20.67 -44.07 -36.38
C ASP A 275 21.87 -44.73 -35.69
N LEU A 276 22.07 -44.50 -34.39
CA LEU A 276 23.12 -45.17 -33.61
C LEU A 276 22.72 -46.59 -33.19
N ILE A 277 21.54 -47.08 -33.55
CA ILE A 277 21.15 -48.47 -33.33
C ILE A 277 21.57 -49.27 -34.57
N ALA A 278 22.35 -50.33 -34.38
CA ALA A 278 22.82 -51.15 -35.49
C ALA A 278 21.65 -51.64 -36.37
N GLY A 279 21.79 -51.41 -37.68
CA GLY A 279 20.82 -51.78 -38.69
C GLY A 279 19.71 -50.76 -38.99
N PHE A 280 19.63 -49.62 -38.28
CA PHE A 280 18.62 -48.59 -38.56
C PHE A 280 18.73 -48.02 -39.99
N ASN A 281 19.94 -47.60 -40.37
CA ASN A 281 20.19 -46.95 -41.65
C ASN A 281 19.95 -47.92 -42.81
N GLU A 282 20.37 -49.17 -42.66
CA GLU A 282 20.18 -50.24 -43.66
C GLU A 282 18.69 -50.63 -43.79
N PHE A 283 17.98 -50.68 -42.67
CA PHE A 283 16.56 -51.04 -42.65
C PHE A 283 15.69 -49.99 -43.36
N PHE A 284 15.97 -48.70 -43.16
CA PHE A 284 15.19 -47.60 -43.75
C PHE A 284 15.85 -46.95 -44.98
N ALA A 285 16.89 -47.57 -45.54
CA ALA A 285 17.61 -47.05 -46.71
C ALA A 285 16.72 -46.86 -47.95
N ASP A 286 15.61 -47.61 -48.06
CA ASP A 286 14.67 -47.55 -49.19
C ASP A 286 13.61 -46.45 -49.08
N LEU A 287 13.56 -45.72 -47.97
CA LEU A 287 12.58 -44.65 -47.80
C LEU A 287 12.90 -43.45 -48.69
N THR A 288 11.90 -43.02 -49.47
CA THR A 288 11.88 -41.75 -50.18
C THR A 288 11.93 -40.56 -49.21
N ALA A 289 12.19 -39.35 -49.73
CA ALA A 289 12.20 -38.15 -48.89
C ALA A 289 10.86 -37.91 -48.16
N GLU A 290 9.74 -38.16 -48.85
CA GLU A 290 8.40 -38.02 -48.25
C GLU A 290 8.09 -39.09 -47.20
N GLU A 291 8.54 -40.33 -47.42
CA GLU A 291 8.35 -41.41 -46.45
C GLU A 291 9.26 -41.24 -45.22
N ARG A 292 10.43 -40.61 -45.35
CA ARG A 292 11.26 -40.24 -44.20
C ARG A 292 10.60 -39.20 -43.30
N ASP A 293 9.71 -38.37 -43.85
CA ASP A 293 8.96 -37.38 -43.08
C ASP A 293 7.82 -38.00 -42.26
N GLN A 294 7.50 -39.30 -42.44
CA GLN A 294 6.40 -39.98 -41.73
C GLN A 294 6.59 -40.01 -40.20
N ILE A 295 5.54 -40.30 -39.45
CA ILE A 295 5.63 -40.40 -37.98
C ILE A 295 5.93 -41.84 -37.60
N TRP A 296 6.97 -42.04 -36.78
CA TRP A 296 7.26 -43.35 -36.20
C TRP A 296 7.15 -43.30 -34.67
N GLY A 297 6.10 -43.89 -34.11
CA GLY A 297 5.82 -43.81 -32.68
C GLY A 297 4.36 -44.06 -32.31
N VAL A 298 4.01 -43.72 -31.08
CA VAL A 298 2.69 -43.93 -30.47
C VAL A 298 2.15 -42.61 -29.94
N THR A 299 0.88 -42.33 -30.27
CA THR A 299 0.11 -41.22 -29.72
C THR A 299 -1.00 -41.77 -28.82
N PHE A 300 -1.04 -41.38 -27.55
CA PHE A 300 -1.93 -42.00 -26.57
C PHE A 300 -3.35 -41.36 -26.52
N PRO A 301 -4.35 -41.90 -25.80
CA PRO A 301 -5.59 -41.14 -25.53
C PRO A 301 -5.40 -40.09 -24.43
N GLU A 302 -6.25 -39.05 -24.38
CA GLU A 302 -6.20 -37.97 -23.36
C GLU A 302 -6.47 -38.49 -21.94
N SER A 303 -7.33 -39.49 -21.81
CA SER A 303 -7.66 -40.17 -20.55
C SER A 303 -7.38 -41.67 -20.69
N ALA A 304 -6.73 -42.25 -19.69
CA ALA A 304 -6.47 -43.68 -19.64
C ALA A 304 -7.77 -44.48 -19.40
N PRO A 305 -7.97 -45.64 -20.06
CA PRO A 305 -9.10 -46.53 -19.77
C PRO A 305 -9.08 -47.09 -18.35
N ASN A 306 -7.88 -47.23 -17.75
CA ASN A 306 -7.68 -47.70 -16.38
C ASN A 306 -6.92 -46.62 -15.59
N SER A 307 -7.55 -46.10 -14.54
CA SER A 307 -7.02 -45.00 -13.72
C SER A 307 -5.77 -45.36 -12.92
N GLU A 308 -5.56 -46.64 -12.57
CA GLU A 308 -4.43 -47.06 -11.72
C GLU A 308 -3.10 -47.09 -12.45
N LYS A 309 -3.08 -47.61 -13.70
CA LYS A 309 -1.83 -47.74 -14.49
C LYS A 309 -1.52 -46.50 -15.33
N GLY A 310 -2.49 -45.59 -15.47
CA GLY A 310 -2.37 -44.40 -16.30
C GLY A 310 -2.11 -44.70 -17.78
N VAL A 311 -1.81 -43.66 -18.55
CA VAL A 311 -1.56 -43.75 -19.99
C VAL A 311 -0.28 -44.53 -20.32
N VAL A 312 0.74 -44.42 -19.46
CA VAL A 312 2.04 -45.07 -19.61
C VAL A 312 1.92 -46.59 -19.66
N GLY A 313 0.95 -47.17 -18.94
CA GLY A 313 0.71 -48.62 -18.94
C GLY A 313 0.36 -49.21 -20.33
N LEU A 314 -0.02 -48.36 -21.30
CA LEU A 314 -0.29 -48.78 -22.68
C LEU A 314 1.00 -48.92 -23.52
N PHE A 315 2.12 -48.33 -23.10
CA PHE A 315 3.35 -48.25 -23.89
C PHE A 315 3.85 -49.62 -24.37
N ASN A 316 3.96 -50.62 -23.48
CA ASN A 316 4.46 -51.95 -23.86
C ASN A 316 3.62 -52.60 -24.97
N LYS A 317 2.29 -52.44 -24.93
CA LYS A 317 1.39 -52.99 -25.95
C LYS A 317 1.62 -52.29 -27.28
N GLU A 318 1.61 -50.96 -27.29
CA GLU A 318 1.76 -50.17 -28.52
C GLU A 318 3.17 -50.28 -29.12
N PHE A 319 4.22 -50.36 -28.29
CA PHE A 319 5.58 -50.61 -28.75
C PHE A 319 5.73 -52.01 -29.38
N HIS A 320 5.02 -53.01 -28.83
CA HIS A 320 4.97 -54.34 -29.46
C HIS A 320 4.30 -54.29 -30.84
N HIS A 321 3.22 -53.52 -31.02
CA HIS A 321 2.62 -53.30 -32.34
C HIS A 321 3.60 -52.65 -33.34
N LEU A 322 4.39 -51.65 -32.91
CA LEU A 322 5.46 -51.08 -33.74
C LEU A 322 6.50 -52.12 -34.16
N LEU A 323 6.91 -53.01 -33.24
CA LEU A 323 7.83 -54.10 -33.54
C LEU A 323 7.24 -55.11 -34.53
N THR A 324 5.96 -55.46 -34.39
CA THR A 324 5.27 -56.37 -35.33
C THR A 324 5.27 -55.80 -36.75
N HIS A 325 4.98 -54.50 -36.91
CA HIS A 325 5.05 -53.85 -38.22
C HIS A 325 6.47 -53.81 -38.80
N LEU A 326 7.50 -53.63 -37.98
CA LEU A 326 8.88 -53.78 -38.45
C LEU A 326 9.18 -55.21 -38.91
N LEU A 327 8.71 -56.23 -38.18
CA LEU A 327 8.91 -57.63 -38.55
C LEU A 327 8.18 -57.98 -39.87
N GLU A 328 6.98 -57.46 -40.09
CA GLU A 328 6.26 -57.59 -41.36
C GLU A 328 7.05 -56.94 -42.52
N LYS A 329 7.55 -55.71 -42.31
CA LYS A 329 8.34 -54.98 -43.31
C LYS A 329 9.70 -55.64 -43.57
N MET A 330 10.32 -56.24 -42.56
CA MET A 330 11.62 -56.90 -42.64
C MET A 330 11.67 -57.94 -43.78
N ASN A 331 10.60 -58.71 -43.98
CA ASN A 331 10.55 -59.71 -45.05
C ASN A 331 10.75 -59.08 -46.44
N SER A 332 10.09 -57.94 -46.70
CA SER A 332 10.24 -57.21 -47.97
C SER A 332 11.63 -56.58 -48.11
N ARG A 333 12.20 -56.04 -47.03
CA ARG A 333 13.56 -55.46 -47.00
C ARG A 333 14.62 -56.52 -47.26
N LEU A 334 14.50 -57.68 -46.64
CA LEU A 334 15.39 -58.83 -46.87
C LEU A 334 15.25 -59.39 -48.28
N ALA A 335 14.06 -59.35 -48.90
CA ALA A 335 13.89 -59.77 -50.29
C ALA A 335 14.59 -58.81 -51.27
N ALA A 336 14.56 -57.49 -50.99
CA ALA A 336 15.11 -56.46 -51.87
C ALA A 336 16.63 -56.26 -51.75
N GLU A 337 17.22 -56.44 -50.56
CA GLU A 337 18.65 -56.23 -50.32
C GLU A 337 19.49 -57.46 -50.74
N ARG A 338 20.57 -57.24 -51.49
CA ARG A 338 21.46 -58.30 -51.99
C ARG A 338 22.72 -58.47 -51.16
N ASP A 339 23.17 -57.40 -50.50
CA ASP A 339 24.37 -57.40 -49.66
C ASP A 339 24.12 -58.19 -48.36
N ILE A 340 24.89 -59.26 -48.12
CA ILE A 340 24.71 -60.17 -46.99
C ILE A 340 24.95 -59.47 -45.65
N ASP A 341 25.92 -58.55 -45.58
CA ASP A 341 26.22 -57.82 -44.36
C ASP A 341 25.07 -56.88 -44.01
N LYS A 342 24.53 -56.18 -45.02
CA LYS A 342 23.34 -55.33 -44.83
C LYS A 342 22.09 -56.15 -44.49
N ARG A 343 21.88 -57.31 -45.13
CA ARG A 343 20.78 -58.22 -44.80
C ARG A 343 20.85 -58.68 -43.34
N THR A 344 22.05 -58.94 -42.83
CA THR A 344 22.28 -59.30 -41.42
C THR A 344 21.86 -58.16 -40.50
N LEU A 345 22.31 -56.93 -40.79
CA LEU A 345 21.92 -55.74 -40.03
C LEU A 345 20.40 -55.44 -40.10
N ILE A 346 19.77 -55.60 -41.27
CA ILE A 346 18.31 -55.47 -41.45
C ILE A 346 17.55 -56.50 -40.61
N TYR A 347 18.04 -57.74 -40.57
CA TYR A 347 17.43 -58.83 -39.80
C TYR A 347 17.59 -58.64 -38.28
N GLU A 348 18.70 -58.05 -37.84
CA GLU A 348 18.98 -57.82 -36.42
C GLU A 348 18.29 -56.58 -35.87
N PHE A 349 18.03 -55.56 -36.70
CA PHE A 349 17.48 -54.28 -36.25
C PHE A 349 16.20 -54.40 -35.39
N PRO A 350 15.16 -55.18 -35.78
CA PRO A 350 13.98 -55.36 -34.92
C PRO A 350 14.32 -55.99 -33.55
N LYS A 351 15.35 -56.84 -33.48
CA LYS A 351 15.81 -57.46 -32.22
C LYS A 351 16.54 -56.45 -31.34
N GLN A 352 17.41 -55.62 -31.93
CA GLN A 352 18.09 -54.53 -31.22
C GLN A 352 17.06 -53.56 -30.62
N LEU A 353 16.02 -53.22 -31.37
CA LEU A 353 14.95 -52.35 -30.89
C LEU A 353 14.10 -53.02 -29.79
N ARG A 354 13.88 -54.33 -29.85
CA ARG A 354 13.17 -55.06 -28.80
C ARG A 354 13.91 -55.02 -27.46
N LEU A 355 15.25 -55.02 -27.45
CA LEU A 355 16.05 -54.90 -26.22
C LEU A 355 15.79 -53.57 -25.48
N LEU A 356 15.39 -52.52 -26.20
CA LEU A 356 15.08 -51.21 -25.64
C LEU A 356 13.70 -51.14 -24.98
N GLN A 357 12.78 -52.07 -25.28
CA GLN A 357 11.39 -51.99 -24.83
C GLN A 357 11.29 -51.89 -23.31
N ALA A 358 11.93 -52.81 -22.57
CA ALA A 358 11.88 -52.82 -21.11
C ALA A 358 12.58 -51.59 -20.50
N ALA A 359 13.72 -51.16 -21.08
CA ALA A 359 14.45 -50.00 -20.60
C ALA A 359 13.66 -48.69 -20.82
N ALA A 360 12.97 -48.57 -21.95
CA ALA A 360 12.10 -47.43 -22.26
C ALA A 360 10.84 -47.43 -21.39
N ASP A 361 10.23 -48.59 -21.13
CA ASP A 361 9.05 -48.72 -20.26
C ASP A 361 9.37 -48.32 -18.81
N ASP A 362 10.46 -48.85 -18.23
CA ASP A 362 10.92 -48.47 -16.89
C ASP A 362 11.20 -46.96 -16.81
N PHE A 363 11.86 -46.40 -17.83
CA PHE A 363 12.18 -44.98 -17.89
C PHE A 363 10.93 -44.09 -17.96
N LEU A 364 9.93 -44.46 -18.78
CA LEU A 364 8.68 -43.72 -18.90
C LEU A 364 7.82 -43.83 -17.63
N LYS A 365 7.76 -45.01 -17.00
CA LYS A 365 7.05 -45.21 -15.72
C LYS A 365 7.62 -44.33 -14.63
N GLU A 366 8.94 -44.25 -14.51
CA GLU A 366 9.58 -43.40 -13.51
C GLU A 366 9.16 -41.93 -13.66
N ILE A 367 9.03 -41.42 -14.91
CA ILE A 367 8.63 -40.04 -15.20
C ILE A 367 7.13 -39.79 -14.97
N PHE A 368 6.27 -40.66 -15.48
CA PHE A 368 4.85 -40.36 -15.71
C PHE A 368 3.86 -41.17 -14.86
N ALA A 369 4.32 -42.11 -14.03
CA ALA A 369 3.44 -42.82 -13.11
C ALA A 369 2.81 -41.87 -12.06
N ALA A 370 1.56 -42.16 -11.69
CA ALA A 370 0.82 -41.40 -10.68
C ALA A 370 1.45 -41.58 -9.29
N ASN A 371 1.48 -40.49 -8.52
CA ASN A 371 1.89 -40.48 -7.11
C ASN A 371 0.70 -39.99 -6.28
N ALA A 372 0.50 -40.52 -5.06
CA ALA A 372 -0.62 -40.15 -4.20
C ALA A 372 -0.67 -38.65 -3.86
N PHE A 373 0.48 -37.99 -3.91
CA PHE A 373 0.64 -36.57 -3.56
C PHE A 373 0.72 -35.63 -4.76
N GLU A 374 0.74 -36.15 -5.99
CA GLU A 374 0.96 -35.36 -7.20
C GLU A 374 0.10 -35.84 -8.38
N GLU A 375 -0.60 -34.90 -9.03
CA GLU A 375 -1.28 -35.18 -10.29
C GLU A 375 -0.23 -35.50 -11.39
N PRO A 376 -0.32 -36.66 -12.07
CA PRO A 376 0.68 -37.10 -13.06
C PRO A 376 0.80 -36.13 -14.25
N PRO A 377 1.98 -36.01 -14.88
CA PRO A 377 2.12 -35.26 -16.12
C PRO A 377 1.36 -35.93 -17.28
N LEU A 378 0.85 -35.11 -18.21
CA LEU A 378 0.05 -35.58 -19.35
C LEU A 378 0.97 -36.10 -20.46
N LEU A 379 1.37 -37.37 -20.40
CA LEU A 379 2.10 -38.04 -21.48
C LEU A 379 1.21 -38.15 -22.73
N ARG A 380 1.60 -37.46 -23.81
CA ARG A 380 0.80 -37.39 -25.05
C ARG A 380 1.25 -38.41 -26.09
N GLY A 381 2.54 -38.72 -26.16
CA GLY A 381 3.06 -39.72 -27.09
C GLY A 381 4.56 -39.97 -26.91
N VAL A 382 5.02 -41.09 -27.48
CA VAL A 382 6.42 -41.52 -27.51
C VAL A 382 6.79 -41.81 -28.95
N PHE A 383 7.78 -41.11 -29.49
CA PHE A 383 8.16 -41.15 -30.90
C PHE A 383 9.64 -41.47 -31.04
N ILE A 384 10.04 -42.10 -32.15
CA ILE A 384 11.42 -42.45 -32.45
C ILE A 384 11.88 -41.66 -33.67
N ALA A 385 13.04 -41.03 -33.57
CA ALA A 385 13.56 -40.14 -34.58
C ALA A 385 15.09 -40.16 -34.69
N SER A 386 15.60 -39.77 -35.86
CA SER A 386 17.02 -39.49 -36.09
C SER A 386 17.17 -38.16 -36.83
N ALA A 387 18.08 -37.31 -36.38
CA ALA A 387 18.27 -35.97 -36.93
C ALA A 387 19.46 -35.89 -37.90
N THR A 388 20.53 -36.62 -37.61
CA THR A 388 21.77 -36.69 -38.39
C THR A 388 22.33 -38.12 -38.27
N GLN A 389 23.09 -38.59 -39.25
CA GLN A 389 23.76 -39.90 -39.22
C GLN A 389 25.25 -39.73 -38.91
N GLU A 390 25.57 -39.33 -37.68
CA GLU A 390 26.95 -39.11 -37.22
C GLU A 390 27.29 -40.03 -36.05
N GLY A 391 28.41 -40.76 -36.16
CA GLY A 391 28.91 -41.68 -35.12
C GLY A 391 28.97 -43.15 -35.57
N VAL A 392 29.52 -44.02 -34.71
CA VAL A 392 29.56 -45.48 -34.93
C VAL A 392 28.32 -46.11 -34.29
N PRO A 393 27.50 -46.88 -35.02
CA PRO A 393 26.33 -47.57 -34.45
C PRO A 393 26.72 -48.54 -33.32
N ILE A 394 25.77 -48.80 -32.42
CA ILE A 394 25.89 -49.68 -31.26
C ILE A 394 25.15 -50.97 -31.56
N ASP A 395 25.88 -52.08 -31.52
CA ASP A 395 25.33 -53.43 -31.60
C ASP A 395 25.46 -54.12 -30.24
N ARG A 396 24.32 -54.38 -29.58
CA ARG A 396 24.30 -55.05 -28.27
C ARG A 396 24.06 -56.55 -28.38
N VAL A 397 23.25 -56.99 -29.35
CA VAL A 397 22.95 -58.41 -29.59
C VAL A 397 24.23 -59.18 -29.95
N MET A 398 25.01 -58.71 -30.93
CA MET A 398 26.26 -59.36 -31.32
C MET A 398 27.32 -59.21 -30.23
N LYS A 399 27.38 -58.09 -29.50
CA LYS A 399 28.34 -57.93 -28.38
C LYS A 399 28.08 -58.93 -27.24
N GLU A 400 26.83 -59.19 -26.90
CA GLU A 400 26.46 -60.15 -25.84
C GLU A 400 26.58 -61.61 -26.33
N THR A 401 26.35 -61.92 -27.61
CA THR A 401 26.46 -63.28 -28.15
C THR A 401 27.88 -63.65 -28.62
N SER A 402 28.64 -62.73 -29.22
CA SER A 402 30.01 -62.99 -29.71
C SER A 402 31.05 -63.01 -28.59
N GLY A 403 30.84 -62.24 -27.52
CA GLY A 403 31.75 -62.15 -26.38
C GLY A 403 31.89 -63.45 -25.58
N GLY A 404 30.88 -64.33 -25.62
CA GLY A 404 30.92 -65.66 -24.99
C GLY A 404 31.35 -66.81 -25.91
N LEU A 405 31.33 -66.61 -27.24
CA LEU A 405 31.52 -67.67 -28.24
C LEU A 405 32.76 -67.48 -29.13
N GLY A 406 33.50 -66.37 -29.01
CA GLY A 406 34.76 -66.14 -29.74
C GLY A 406 34.62 -65.86 -31.25
N LEU A 407 33.43 -65.47 -31.71
CA LEU A 407 33.13 -65.21 -33.13
C LEU A 407 33.48 -63.78 -33.58
N SER A 408 33.85 -63.63 -34.86
CA SER A 408 34.19 -62.34 -35.50
C SER A 408 32.96 -61.45 -35.67
N GLN A 409 33.07 -60.15 -35.35
CA GLN A 409 31.99 -59.17 -35.49
C GLN A 409 31.89 -58.63 -36.93
N VAL A 410 30.66 -58.36 -37.40
CA VAL A 410 30.43 -57.66 -38.67
C VAL A 410 30.93 -56.21 -38.53
N PRO A 411 31.76 -55.70 -39.45
CA PRO A 411 32.27 -54.34 -39.36
C PRO A 411 31.16 -53.32 -39.60
N LEU A 412 30.80 -52.56 -38.56
CA LEU A 412 29.88 -51.43 -38.65
C LEU A 412 30.55 -50.27 -39.40
N ARG A 413 29.99 -49.83 -40.52
CA ARG A 413 30.51 -48.70 -41.31
C ARG A 413 29.95 -47.37 -40.81
N GLN A 414 30.78 -46.34 -40.78
CA GLN A 414 30.30 -44.96 -40.63
C GLN A 414 29.52 -44.58 -41.89
N ALA A 415 28.30 -44.09 -41.73
CA ALA A 415 27.50 -43.59 -42.84
C ALA A 415 28.07 -42.24 -43.32
N GLY A 416 28.90 -42.26 -44.37
CA GLY A 416 29.37 -41.04 -45.03
C GLY A 416 28.32 -40.54 -46.03
N GLY A 417 27.48 -39.59 -45.63
CA GLY A 417 26.48 -38.97 -46.50
C GLY A 417 25.91 -37.68 -45.91
N GLU A 418 25.26 -36.88 -46.76
CA GLU A 418 24.55 -35.66 -46.37
C GLU A 418 23.55 -35.96 -45.24
N ALA A 419 23.49 -35.11 -44.22
CA ALA A 419 22.64 -35.31 -43.05
C ALA A 419 21.16 -35.40 -43.44
N LYS A 420 20.50 -36.53 -43.15
CA LYS A 420 19.08 -36.76 -43.44
C LYS A 420 18.28 -36.88 -42.15
N GLY A 421 17.21 -36.09 -42.01
CA GLY A 421 16.23 -36.29 -40.94
C GLY A 421 15.35 -37.52 -41.22
N PHE A 422 15.11 -38.35 -40.21
CA PHE A 422 14.14 -39.45 -40.22
C PHE A 422 13.11 -39.25 -39.11
N PHE A 423 11.84 -39.23 -39.52
CA PHE A 423 10.65 -39.26 -38.68
C PHE A 423 10.43 -38.03 -37.77
N ILE A 424 10.99 -36.87 -38.14
CA ILE A 424 10.90 -35.63 -37.34
C ILE A 424 9.87 -34.64 -37.90
N LYS A 425 9.81 -34.43 -39.22
CA LYS A 425 9.06 -33.31 -39.79
C LYS A 425 7.55 -33.36 -39.54
N ARG A 426 6.86 -34.42 -39.98
CA ARG A 426 5.42 -34.55 -39.72
C ARG A 426 5.11 -34.72 -38.23
N LEU A 427 6.06 -35.20 -37.42
CA LEU A 427 5.87 -35.24 -35.96
C LEU A 427 5.65 -33.82 -35.38
N PHE A 428 6.50 -32.86 -35.76
CA PHE A 428 6.32 -31.47 -35.33
C PHE A 428 5.06 -30.83 -35.94
N GLU A 429 4.86 -30.99 -37.25
CA GLU A 429 3.79 -30.29 -37.98
C GLU A 429 2.38 -30.87 -37.74
N ASP A 430 2.25 -32.20 -37.73
CA ASP A 430 0.96 -32.89 -37.72
C ASP A 430 0.52 -33.35 -36.34
N VAL A 431 1.43 -33.48 -35.37
CA VAL A 431 1.10 -33.91 -34.00
C VAL A 431 1.33 -32.78 -33.01
N ILE A 432 2.60 -32.42 -32.76
CA ILE A 432 2.96 -31.55 -31.65
C ILE A 432 2.29 -30.17 -31.77
N ILE A 433 2.42 -29.50 -32.93
CA ILE A 433 1.91 -28.13 -33.12
C ILE A 433 0.38 -28.10 -33.30
N LYS A 434 -0.22 -29.10 -33.96
CA LYS A 434 -1.69 -29.18 -34.14
C LYS A 434 -2.42 -29.30 -32.80
N GLU A 435 -1.79 -29.88 -31.79
CA GLU A 435 -2.35 -30.10 -30.46
C GLU A 435 -2.17 -28.93 -29.47
N GLN A 436 -1.82 -27.75 -29.96
CA GLN A 436 -1.58 -26.53 -29.18
C GLN A 436 -2.68 -26.12 -28.17
N PHE A 437 -3.91 -26.63 -28.27
CA PHE A 437 -5.02 -26.28 -27.38
C PHE A 437 -5.26 -27.27 -26.22
N LEU A 438 -4.54 -28.39 -26.15
CA LEU A 438 -4.68 -29.38 -25.08
C LEU A 438 -4.22 -28.85 -23.71
N GLY A 439 -3.34 -27.85 -23.67
CA GLY A 439 -2.91 -27.20 -22.43
C GLY A 439 -4.02 -26.40 -21.75
N THR A 440 -4.16 -26.58 -20.44
CA THR A 440 -5.08 -25.80 -19.59
C THR A 440 -4.65 -24.34 -19.46
N VAL A 441 -5.58 -23.45 -19.14
CA VAL A 441 -5.27 -22.05 -18.81
C VAL A 441 -4.89 -21.91 -17.33
N ASN A 442 -4.05 -20.93 -17.01
CA ASN A 442 -3.63 -20.66 -15.63
C ASN A 442 -4.84 -20.53 -14.67
N ARG A 443 -4.91 -21.42 -13.67
CA ARG A 443 -6.06 -21.60 -12.74
C ARG A 443 -6.37 -20.33 -11.92
N VAL A 444 -5.36 -19.53 -11.56
CA VAL A 444 -5.52 -18.31 -10.73
C VAL A 444 -6.28 -17.22 -11.47
N HIS A 445 -5.99 -17.04 -12.76
CA HIS A 445 -6.62 -16.00 -13.59
C HIS A 445 -8.11 -16.28 -13.82
N GLN A 446 -8.50 -17.56 -13.90
CA GLN A 446 -9.89 -17.95 -14.17
C GLN A 446 -10.83 -17.72 -12.98
N LYS A 447 -10.36 -17.98 -11.74
CA LYS A 447 -11.16 -17.75 -10.51
C LYS A 447 -11.52 -16.28 -10.32
N ARG A 448 -10.55 -15.37 -10.52
CA ARG A 448 -10.74 -13.92 -10.36
C ARG A 448 -11.82 -13.36 -11.27
N ASN A 449 -11.90 -13.84 -12.51
CA ASN A 449 -12.85 -13.32 -13.49
C ASN A 449 -14.30 -13.79 -13.26
N ARG A 450 -14.49 -14.99 -12.68
CA ARG A 450 -15.82 -15.56 -12.39
C ARG A 450 -16.53 -14.83 -11.26
N TRP A 451 -15.79 -14.40 -10.23
CA TRP A 451 -16.36 -13.66 -9.09
C TRP A 451 -16.90 -12.28 -9.49
N LEU A 452 -16.17 -11.55 -10.35
CA LEU A 452 -16.62 -10.27 -10.90
C LEU A 452 -17.96 -10.36 -11.65
N HIS A 453 -18.20 -11.45 -12.38
CA HIS A 453 -19.45 -11.62 -13.12
C HIS A 453 -20.66 -11.87 -12.21
N ARG A 454 -20.47 -12.55 -11.07
CA ARG A 454 -21.58 -12.89 -10.15
C ARG A 454 -22.09 -11.67 -9.38
N ALA A 455 -21.21 -10.75 -9.02
CA ALA A 455 -21.57 -9.55 -8.26
C ALA A 455 -22.51 -8.60 -9.04
N VAL A 456 -22.29 -8.44 -10.35
CA VAL A 456 -23.08 -7.52 -11.19
C VAL A 456 -24.53 -7.98 -11.36
N VAL A 457 -24.75 -9.29 -11.50
CA VAL A 457 -26.10 -9.86 -11.68
C VAL A 457 -26.94 -9.69 -10.42
N GLY A 458 -26.36 -9.85 -9.23
CA GLY A 458 -27.10 -9.75 -7.97
C GLY A 458 -27.74 -8.39 -7.73
N VAL A 459 -27.05 -7.29 -8.06
CA VAL A 459 -27.54 -5.92 -7.82
C VAL A 459 -28.75 -5.57 -8.69
N SER A 460 -28.81 -6.09 -9.91
CA SER A 460 -29.86 -5.71 -10.87
C SER A 460 -31.23 -6.26 -10.50
N CYS A 461 -31.31 -7.46 -9.89
CA CYS A 461 -32.57 -8.08 -9.52
C CYS A 461 -33.30 -7.35 -8.39
N THR A 462 -32.58 -6.80 -7.42
CA THR A 462 -33.17 -6.15 -6.24
C THR A 462 -33.92 -4.87 -6.59
N ALA A 463 -33.43 -4.09 -7.57
CA ALA A 463 -34.04 -2.82 -7.94
C ALA A 463 -35.46 -2.96 -8.53
N VAL A 464 -35.72 -4.05 -9.26
CA VAL A 464 -37.02 -4.28 -9.92
C VAL A 464 -38.14 -4.56 -8.92
N ALA A 465 -37.84 -5.30 -7.84
CA ALA A 465 -38.85 -5.69 -6.85
C ALA A 465 -39.42 -4.49 -6.06
N VAL A 466 -38.59 -3.49 -5.78
CA VAL A 466 -38.99 -2.32 -4.98
C VAL A 466 -39.98 -1.44 -5.73
N MET A 467 -39.77 -1.20 -7.02
CA MET A 467 -40.64 -0.34 -7.82
C MET A 467 -42.07 -0.90 -7.94
N GLY A 468 -42.23 -2.23 -7.99
CA GLY A 468 -43.55 -2.86 -8.08
C GLY A 468 -44.44 -2.67 -6.85
N GLY A 469 -43.86 -2.55 -5.65
CA GLY A 469 -44.64 -2.42 -4.41
C GLY A 469 -45.34 -1.07 -4.25
N ILE A 470 -44.73 0.00 -4.76
CA ILE A 470 -45.17 1.38 -4.54
C ILE A 470 -46.50 1.68 -5.26
N TRP A 471 -46.70 1.15 -6.46
CA TRP A 471 -47.91 1.42 -7.26
C TRP A 471 -49.20 0.84 -6.66
N THR A 472 -49.15 -0.32 -6.02
CA THR A 472 -50.35 -0.99 -5.48
C THR A 472 -51.00 -0.20 -4.35
N GLN A 473 -50.20 0.49 -3.54
CA GLN A 473 -50.69 1.26 -2.39
C GLN A 473 -51.51 2.50 -2.80
N SER A 474 -51.13 3.14 -3.91
CA SER A 474 -51.78 4.36 -4.41
C SER A 474 -53.27 4.17 -4.75
N TYR A 475 -53.62 3.01 -5.29
CA TYR A 475 -54.97 2.71 -5.76
C TYR A 475 -56.01 2.60 -4.62
N GLN A 476 -55.66 1.97 -3.50
CA GLN A 476 -56.64 1.64 -2.45
C GLN A 476 -57.15 2.87 -1.69
N TRP A 477 -56.30 3.88 -1.51
CA TRP A 477 -56.63 5.09 -0.74
C TRP A 477 -57.76 5.92 -1.38
N ASN A 478 -57.70 6.10 -2.70
CA ASN A 478 -58.62 6.98 -3.43
C ASN A 478 -60.09 6.52 -3.37
N LYS A 479 -60.33 5.22 -3.22
CA LYS A 479 -61.68 4.68 -3.10
C LYS A 479 -62.39 5.13 -1.81
N SER A 480 -61.66 5.25 -0.70
CA SER A 480 -62.25 5.56 0.61
C SER A 480 -62.68 7.02 0.77
N LEU A 481 -62.12 7.94 0.00
CA LEU A 481 -62.36 9.39 0.15
C LEU A 481 -63.77 9.80 -0.27
N VAL A 482 -64.32 9.14 -1.30
CA VAL A 482 -65.62 9.48 -1.89
C VAL A 482 -66.75 9.17 -0.92
N ASP A 483 -66.71 8.00 -0.26
CA ASP A 483 -67.80 7.53 0.60
C ASP A 483 -68.03 8.44 1.81
N ASN A 484 -66.97 9.02 2.40
CA ASN A 484 -67.08 9.88 3.59
C ASN A 484 -67.78 11.22 3.34
N SER A 485 -67.66 11.79 2.13
CA SER A 485 -68.15 13.14 1.81
C SER A 485 -69.66 13.27 1.86
N LEU A 486 -70.39 12.19 1.51
CA LEU A 486 -71.85 12.20 1.46
C LEU A 486 -72.48 12.29 2.86
N THR A 487 -71.88 11.68 3.88
CA THR A 487 -72.45 11.64 5.23
C THR A 487 -72.43 12.98 5.97
N ALA A 488 -71.47 13.87 5.68
CA ALA A 488 -71.32 15.13 6.42
C ALA A 488 -72.37 16.19 6.06
N VAL A 489 -72.85 16.21 4.82
CA VAL A 489 -73.85 17.19 4.34
C VAL A 489 -75.20 17.04 5.05
N GLU A 490 -75.59 15.82 5.42
CA GLU A 490 -76.85 15.55 6.10
C GLU A 490 -76.91 16.15 7.53
N ARG A 491 -75.76 16.32 8.20
CA ARG A 491 -75.69 16.84 9.59
C ARG A 491 -75.92 18.35 9.67
N TYR A 492 -75.25 19.13 8.82
CA TYR A 492 -75.36 20.59 8.80
C TYR A 492 -76.82 21.09 8.69
N GLN A 493 -77.64 20.43 7.88
CA GLN A 493 -79.05 20.80 7.66
C GLN A 493 -79.91 20.71 8.93
N THR A 494 -79.46 19.99 9.96
CA THR A 494 -80.21 19.83 11.22
C THR A 494 -80.03 20.97 12.22
N ILE A 495 -78.96 21.77 12.15
CA ILE A 495 -78.63 22.81 13.14
C ILE A 495 -79.30 24.16 12.83
N VAL A 496 -79.33 24.55 11.55
CA VAL A 496 -79.65 25.92 11.13
C VAL A 496 -81.15 26.13 10.82
N GLY A 497 -81.92 25.05 10.63
CA GLY A 497 -83.34 25.16 10.27
C GLY A 497 -83.56 26.02 9.02
N ASP A 498 -84.21 27.18 9.17
CA ASP A 498 -84.51 28.13 8.09
C ASP A 498 -83.40 29.20 7.83
N GLY A 499 -82.38 29.40 8.69
CA GLY A 499 -81.26 30.36 8.44
C GLY A 499 -80.42 30.86 9.65
N LEU A 500 -79.32 31.59 9.40
CA LEU A 500 -78.33 32.12 10.39
C LEU A 500 -78.39 33.67 10.56
N ASN A 501 -78.45 34.24 11.79
CA ASN A 501 -78.59 35.69 12.09
C ASN A 501 -77.75 36.25 13.29
N ALA A 502 -77.70 37.58 13.50
CA ALA A 502 -76.81 38.25 14.49
C ALA A 502 -77.33 38.35 15.94
N ASP A 503 -78.63 38.08 16.15
CA ASP A 503 -79.25 38.03 17.48
C ASP A 503 -79.10 36.65 18.15
N LEU A 504 -78.39 35.72 17.51
CA LEU A 504 -78.06 34.40 18.05
C LEU A 504 -77.11 34.52 19.25
N ASP A 505 -77.29 33.62 20.22
CA ASP A 505 -76.34 33.50 21.32
C ASP A 505 -74.98 32.97 20.81
N VAL A 506 -73.93 33.29 21.56
CA VAL A 506 -72.54 32.98 21.18
C VAL A 506 -72.30 31.46 21.02
N VAL A 507 -73.11 30.58 21.63
CA VAL A 507 -72.94 29.12 21.51
C VAL A 507 -73.54 28.61 20.21
N SER A 508 -74.80 28.95 19.93
CA SER A 508 -75.49 28.51 18.71
C SER A 508 -74.82 29.01 17.42
N LEU A 509 -74.23 30.22 17.45
CA LEU A 509 -73.46 30.77 16.33
C LEU A 509 -72.23 29.91 15.99
N ILE A 510 -71.57 29.39 17.02
CA ILE A 510 -70.33 28.63 16.87
C ILE A 510 -70.59 27.20 16.38
N ASP A 511 -71.64 26.55 16.86
CA ASP A 511 -71.98 25.18 16.45
C ASP A 511 -72.31 25.08 14.94
N ALA A 512 -73.06 26.04 14.41
CA ALA A 512 -73.35 26.11 12.97
C ALA A 512 -72.10 26.34 12.11
N LEU A 513 -71.16 27.16 12.60
CA LEU A 513 -69.89 27.40 11.91
C LEU A 513 -68.97 26.17 11.93
N ASN A 514 -69.05 25.31 12.94
CA ASN A 514 -68.23 24.10 13.03
C ASN A 514 -68.63 23.04 12.00
N GLU A 515 -69.92 22.75 11.81
CA GLU A 515 -70.35 21.73 10.82
C GLU A 515 -69.94 22.10 9.38
N LEU A 516 -70.02 23.38 9.01
CA LEU A 516 -69.58 23.84 7.69
C LEU A 516 -68.08 23.68 7.46
N LYS A 517 -67.29 23.86 8.52
CA LYS A 517 -65.83 23.72 8.46
C LYS A 517 -65.40 22.27 8.21
N HIS A 518 -66.14 21.27 8.73
CA HIS A 518 -65.75 19.85 8.77
C HIS A 518 -66.14 18.99 7.56
N LEU A 519 -66.66 19.58 6.48
CA LEU A 519 -67.01 18.82 5.26
C LEU A 519 -65.77 18.14 4.63
N PRO A 520 -65.82 16.84 4.22
CA PRO A 520 -64.67 16.14 3.67
C PRO A 520 -64.16 16.74 2.36
N ALA A 521 -62.83 16.73 2.21
CA ALA A 521 -62.12 17.53 1.20
C ALA A 521 -62.40 19.05 1.27
N GLY A 522 -63.12 19.58 2.27
CA GLY A 522 -63.46 21.00 2.46
C GLY A 522 -62.41 21.81 3.22
N PHE A 523 -62.82 22.83 3.99
CA PHE A 523 -61.90 23.79 4.64
C PHE A 523 -60.83 23.13 5.51
N GLU A 524 -61.17 22.05 6.21
CA GLU A 524 -60.21 21.33 7.07
C GLU A 524 -59.34 20.30 6.31
N GLN A 525 -59.84 19.68 5.23
CA GLN A 525 -59.16 18.54 4.56
C GLN A 525 -58.53 18.87 3.21
N TYR A 526 -58.97 19.89 2.48
CA TYR A 526 -58.31 20.33 1.23
C TYR A 526 -56.88 20.83 1.49
N MET A 527 -56.59 21.27 2.71
CA MET A 527 -55.28 21.82 3.07
C MET A 527 -54.26 20.77 3.54
N LEU A 528 -54.61 19.48 3.64
CA LEU A 528 -53.71 18.47 4.19
C LEU A 528 -53.68 17.20 3.32
N ASP A 529 -52.62 17.11 2.49
CA ASP A 529 -51.84 15.92 2.12
C ASP A 529 -51.58 15.78 0.60
N ASP A 530 -50.67 16.63 0.07
CA ASP A 530 -50.25 16.67 -1.35
C ASP A 530 -49.03 15.73 -1.63
N GLU A 531 -48.37 15.17 -0.62
CA GLU A 531 -47.05 14.52 -0.78
C GLU A 531 -47.00 13.03 -0.38
N GLY A 532 -48.05 12.27 -0.69
CA GLY A 532 -48.09 10.83 -0.43
C GLY A 532 -47.80 9.94 -1.63
N VAL A 533 -47.56 8.64 -1.34
CA VAL A 533 -47.62 7.51 -2.31
C VAL A 533 -48.97 7.46 -3.08
N LYS A 534 -49.93 8.27 -2.65
CA LYS A 534 -51.24 8.51 -3.25
C LYS A 534 -51.14 9.20 -4.63
N HIS A 535 -50.05 9.92 -4.92
CA HIS A 535 -49.85 10.72 -6.14
C HIS A 535 -49.00 10.07 -7.25
N PHE A 536 -48.70 8.77 -7.18
CA PHE A 536 -48.08 8.02 -8.30
C PHE A 536 -49.05 7.80 -9.49
N GLY A 537 -49.90 8.79 -9.78
CA GLY A 537 -50.76 8.90 -10.97
C GLY A 537 -52.27 8.66 -10.78
N LEU A 538 -52.81 8.48 -9.56
CA LEU A 538 -54.19 7.97 -9.34
C LEU A 538 -55.15 8.81 -8.41
N TYR A 539 -54.87 10.06 -8.04
CA TYR A 539 -55.59 10.84 -7.01
C TYR A 539 -56.99 11.44 -7.40
N GLN A 540 -57.97 11.58 -6.46
CA GLN A 540 -59.35 12.12 -6.73
C GLN A 540 -59.86 13.30 -5.84
N GLY A 541 -59.12 13.79 -4.82
CA GLY A 541 -59.66 14.72 -3.82
C GLY A 541 -60.08 16.12 -4.31
N GLU A 542 -59.50 16.61 -5.41
CA GLU A 542 -59.77 17.97 -5.91
C GLU A 542 -61.24 18.22 -6.29
N LYS A 543 -61.95 17.19 -6.75
CA LYS A 543 -63.32 17.32 -7.27
C LYS A 543 -64.38 17.52 -6.19
N LEU A 544 -64.08 17.20 -4.93
CA LEU A 544 -65.05 17.26 -3.82
C LEU A 544 -64.89 18.52 -2.96
N GLY A 545 -63.72 19.15 -2.94
CA GLY A 545 -63.41 20.17 -1.94
C GLY A 545 -63.92 21.60 -2.19
N GLN A 546 -63.97 22.04 -3.44
CA GLN A 546 -64.30 23.44 -3.77
C GLN A 546 -65.69 23.91 -3.29
N PRO A 547 -66.77 23.12 -3.42
CA PRO A 547 -68.10 23.53 -2.94
C PRO A 547 -68.18 23.71 -1.42
N ALA A 548 -67.45 22.91 -0.64
CA ALA A 548 -67.47 22.95 0.82
C ALA A 548 -66.87 24.25 1.40
N LEU A 549 -65.82 24.80 0.76
CA LEU A 549 -65.14 26.03 1.19
C LEU A 549 -66.04 27.27 1.13
N THR A 550 -66.87 27.37 0.10
CA THR A 550 -67.64 28.59 -0.18
C THR A 550 -68.72 28.86 0.88
N ALA A 551 -69.36 27.82 1.40
CA ALA A 551 -70.44 27.96 2.38
C ALA A 551 -69.96 28.52 3.73
N TYR A 552 -68.74 28.16 4.15
CA TYR A 552 -68.18 28.57 5.43
C TYR A 552 -67.83 30.08 5.50
N HIS A 553 -67.25 30.63 4.42
CA HIS A 553 -66.78 32.02 4.40
C HIS A 553 -67.91 33.06 4.58
N GLN A 554 -69.08 32.81 4.00
CA GLN A 554 -70.21 33.75 4.07
C GLN A 554 -70.71 33.95 5.51
N ALA A 555 -70.70 32.89 6.32
CA ALA A 555 -71.17 32.93 7.70
C ALA A 555 -70.24 33.76 8.62
N LEU A 556 -68.92 33.75 8.36
CA LEU A 556 -67.95 34.50 9.16
C LEU A 556 -68.10 36.02 8.98
N GLN A 557 -68.13 36.51 7.75
CA GLN A 557 -68.11 37.95 7.47
C GLN A 557 -69.38 38.68 7.90
N GLY A 558 -70.55 38.05 7.72
CA GLY A 558 -71.84 38.70 7.97
C GLY A 558 -72.19 38.86 9.45
N VAL A 559 -71.79 37.90 10.29
CA VAL A 559 -72.29 37.80 11.68
C VAL A 559 -71.16 37.88 12.71
N PHE A 560 -70.04 37.19 12.51
CA PHE A 560 -68.99 37.09 13.52
C PHE A 560 -68.16 38.38 13.70
N ALA A 561 -67.98 39.17 12.64
CA ALA A 561 -67.19 40.40 12.64
C ALA A 561 -67.69 41.51 13.59
N GLN A 562 -69.01 41.64 13.72
CA GLN A 562 -69.64 42.69 14.53
C GLN A 562 -69.41 42.48 16.02
N PHE A 563 -69.27 41.22 16.44
CA PHE A 563 -69.03 40.85 17.83
C PHE A 563 -67.63 41.26 18.34
N LEU A 564 -66.58 41.14 17.50
CA LEU A 564 -65.18 41.31 17.92
C LEU A 564 -64.78 42.79 18.19
N THR A 565 -65.20 43.70 17.32
CA THR A 565 -64.71 45.10 17.32
C THR A 565 -65.17 45.89 18.54
N ALA A 566 -66.37 45.64 19.04
CA ALA A 566 -66.92 46.28 20.24
C ALA A 566 -66.10 45.99 21.52
N GLY A 567 -65.34 44.88 21.56
CA GLY A 567 -64.54 44.50 22.73
C GLY A 567 -63.26 45.32 22.93
N ILE A 568 -62.56 45.67 21.85
CA ILE A 568 -61.20 46.27 21.90
C ILE A 568 -61.24 47.74 22.30
N GLU A 569 -62.26 48.48 21.87
CA GLU A 569 -62.43 49.91 22.18
C GLU A 569 -62.57 50.20 23.69
N LYS A 570 -63.00 49.18 24.45
CA LYS A 570 -63.09 49.26 25.90
C LYS A 570 -61.71 49.23 26.57
N GLU A 571 -60.76 48.44 26.07
CA GLU A 571 -59.45 48.18 26.69
C GLU A 571 -58.47 49.34 26.60
N MET A 572 -58.47 50.07 25.48
CA MET A 572 -57.60 51.24 25.28
C MET A 572 -57.84 52.34 26.32
N ARG A 573 -59.09 52.49 26.79
CA ARG A 573 -59.47 53.56 27.72
C ARG A 573 -58.98 53.33 29.16
N ASP A 574 -58.81 52.08 29.57
CA ASP A 574 -58.64 51.74 30.98
C ASP A 574 -57.15 51.62 31.44
N ASN A 575 -56.13 51.62 30.53
CA ASN A 575 -54.75 51.16 30.84
C ASN A 575 -53.56 52.11 30.49
N VAL A 576 -53.66 53.43 30.68
CA VAL A 576 -52.70 54.43 30.13
C VAL A 576 -51.29 54.47 30.76
N GLN A 577 -51.10 54.04 32.01
CA GLN A 577 -49.84 54.21 32.76
C GLN A 577 -48.67 53.29 32.33
N TYR A 578 -48.99 52.21 31.60
CA TYR A 578 -48.02 51.22 31.13
C TYR A 578 -47.65 51.51 29.68
N ARG A 579 -46.59 52.30 29.48
CA ARG A 579 -46.21 52.84 28.16
C ARG A 579 -46.06 51.77 27.07
N GLU A 580 -45.41 50.66 27.38
CA GLU A 580 -45.26 49.57 26.39
C GLU A 580 -46.60 48.85 26.12
N TYR A 581 -47.48 48.62 27.11
CA TYR A 581 -48.77 47.92 26.91
C TYR A 581 -49.82 48.78 26.19
N LEU A 582 -49.83 50.09 26.48
CA LEU A 582 -50.70 51.06 25.80
C LEU A 582 -50.36 51.14 24.31
N TYR A 583 -49.06 51.11 23.99
CA TYR A 583 -48.57 51.05 22.61
C TYR A 583 -49.10 49.81 21.87
N GLU A 584 -48.99 48.62 22.47
CA GLU A 584 -49.43 47.37 21.83
C GLU A 584 -50.96 47.29 21.63
N THR A 585 -51.75 47.82 22.57
CA THR A 585 -53.23 47.78 22.48
C THR A 585 -53.78 48.73 21.41
N LEU A 586 -53.23 49.94 21.31
CA LEU A 586 -53.58 50.88 20.24
C LEU A 586 -53.23 50.31 18.86
N LYS A 587 -52.07 49.66 18.77
CA LYS A 587 -51.60 49.01 17.55
C LYS A 587 -52.58 47.93 17.07
N THR A 588 -53.03 47.04 17.96
CA THR A 588 -53.99 45.96 17.64
C THR A 588 -55.34 46.47 17.13
N TYR A 589 -55.88 47.55 17.70
CA TYR A 589 -57.16 48.12 17.25
C TYR A 589 -57.07 48.67 15.81
N LEU A 590 -56.03 49.47 15.54
CA LEU A 590 -55.82 50.05 14.20
C LEU A 590 -55.58 48.98 13.14
N MET A 591 -54.93 47.87 13.52
CA MET A 591 -54.70 46.71 12.64
C MET A 591 -55.99 46.11 12.09
N LEU A 592 -57.06 45.99 12.87
CA LEU A 592 -58.33 45.38 12.43
C LEU A 592 -59.02 46.14 11.29
N PHE A 593 -58.81 47.45 11.19
CA PHE A 593 -59.44 48.33 10.21
C PHE A 593 -58.49 48.77 9.09
N GLN A 594 -57.18 48.58 9.27
CA GLN A 594 -56.14 48.95 8.32
C GLN A 594 -55.41 47.68 7.84
N PRO A 595 -55.89 47.02 6.78
CA PRO A 595 -55.33 45.76 6.29
C PRO A 595 -53.83 45.86 5.98
N GLN A 596 -53.36 47.04 5.57
CA GLN A 596 -51.95 47.28 5.28
C GLN A 596 -51.03 47.19 6.50
N HIS A 597 -51.56 47.32 7.72
CA HIS A 597 -50.81 47.24 8.97
C HIS A 597 -51.14 46.00 9.79
N TYR A 598 -52.09 45.16 9.37
CA TYR A 598 -52.55 44.00 10.11
C TYR A 598 -51.44 42.95 10.30
N ASP A 599 -51.19 42.56 11.55
CA ASP A 599 -50.31 41.44 11.92
C ASP A 599 -51.11 40.37 12.67
N VAL A 600 -51.14 39.15 12.12
CA VAL A 600 -51.90 38.01 12.66
C VAL A 600 -51.40 37.61 14.04
N THR A 601 -50.08 37.47 14.21
CA THR A 601 -49.53 37.04 15.49
C THR A 601 -49.83 38.06 16.57
N GLN A 602 -49.65 39.34 16.24
CA GLN A 602 -49.95 40.43 17.16
C GLN A 602 -51.43 40.44 17.58
N VAL A 603 -52.34 40.37 16.63
CA VAL A 603 -53.79 40.44 16.89
C VAL A 603 -54.26 39.18 17.61
N THR A 604 -53.85 37.98 17.20
CA THR A 604 -54.24 36.72 17.84
C THR A 604 -53.72 36.65 19.28
N SER A 605 -52.45 36.99 19.54
CA SER A 605 -51.91 36.97 20.91
C SER A 605 -52.60 37.97 21.82
N TRP A 606 -53.00 39.12 21.27
CA TRP A 606 -53.78 40.09 22.03
C TRP A 606 -55.20 39.58 22.29
N LEU A 607 -55.88 39.00 21.29
CA LEU A 607 -57.25 38.47 21.41
C LEU A 607 -57.33 37.25 22.35
N GLU A 608 -56.34 36.37 22.34
CA GLU A 608 -56.24 35.23 23.26
C GLU A 608 -56.17 35.71 24.71
N ALA A 609 -55.25 36.65 25.00
CA ALA A 609 -55.15 37.27 26.30
C ALA A 609 -56.44 38.01 26.71
N TYR A 610 -57.16 38.57 25.75
CA TYR A 610 -58.46 39.19 25.99
C TYR A 610 -59.56 38.18 26.30
N PHE A 611 -59.75 37.14 25.49
CA PHE A 611 -60.82 36.14 25.66
C PHE A 611 -60.67 35.33 26.95
N ASP A 612 -59.43 34.99 27.34
CA ASP A 612 -59.16 34.32 28.61
C ASP A 612 -59.60 35.16 29.81
N ARG A 613 -59.45 36.47 29.70
CA ARG A 613 -59.91 37.42 30.72
C ARG A 613 -61.42 37.66 30.65
N ALA A 614 -62.02 37.69 29.46
CA ALA A 614 -63.43 38.05 29.24
C ALA A 614 -64.42 36.90 29.50
N TYR A 615 -64.06 35.65 29.16
CA TYR A 615 -64.90 34.47 29.34
C TYR A 615 -64.23 33.46 30.28
N PRO A 616 -64.14 33.75 31.59
CA PRO A 616 -63.43 32.91 32.54
C PRO A 616 -64.18 31.60 32.80
N GLY A 617 -63.43 30.58 33.26
CA GLY A 617 -63.95 29.28 33.65
C GLY A 617 -63.70 28.17 32.63
N GLU A 618 -63.53 26.95 33.12
CA GLU A 618 -63.23 25.76 32.30
C GLU A 618 -64.40 25.36 31.38
N ILE A 619 -65.65 25.62 31.79
CA ILE A 619 -66.84 25.30 30.98
C ILE A 619 -66.85 26.05 29.63
N ASN A 620 -66.15 27.20 29.55
CA ASN A 620 -66.07 28.03 28.34
C ASN A 620 -64.77 27.79 27.53
N GLU A 621 -63.93 26.81 27.89
CA GLU A 621 -62.66 26.56 27.19
C GLU A 621 -62.88 26.19 25.71
N SER A 622 -63.83 25.31 25.43
CA SER A 622 -64.21 24.97 24.06
C SER A 622 -64.75 26.16 23.28
N LEU A 623 -65.49 27.05 23.97
CA LEU A 623 -66.02 28.26 23.37
C LEU A 623 -64.90 29.26 23.04
N ARG A 624 -63.95 29.50 23.96
CA ARG A 624 -62.79 30.39 23.71
C ARG A 624 -61.94 29.88 22.55
N ALA A 625 -61.69 28.57 22.51
CA ALA A 625 -60.95 27.94 21.40
C ALA A 625 -61.70 28.13 20.07
N ALA A 626 -63.01 27.93 20.04
CA ALA A 626 -63.79 28.12 18.83
C ALA A 626 -63.86 29.60 18.41
N LEU A 627 -64.02 30.54 19.35
CA LEU A 627 -63.98 31.99 19.08
C LEU A 627 -62.65 32.42 18.46
N LEU A 628 -61.50 31.90 18.94
CA LEU A 628 -60.19 32.15 18.33
C LEU A 628 -60.09 31.56 16.93
N VAL A 629 -60.59 30.33 16.73
CA VAL A 629 -60.61 29.67 15.42
C VAL A 629 -61.43 30.48 14.42
N HIS A 630 -62.63 30.91 14.79
CA HIS A 630 -63.47 31.73 13.90
C HIS A 630 -62.93 33.16 13.72
N SER A 631 -62.21 33.73 14.69
CA SER A 631 -61.51 35.02 14.56
C SER A 631 -60.40 34.96 13.53
N ASN A 632 -59.58 33.91 13.57
CA ASN A 632 -58.53 33.70 12.57
C ASN A 632 -59.14 33.43 11.19
N ASN A 633 -60.21 32.63 11.11
CA ASN A 633 -60.87 32.30 9.84
C ASN A 633 -61.60 33.51 9.23
N LEU A 634 -62.22 34.36 10.04
CA LEU A 634 -62.85 35.60 9.58
C LEU A 634 -61.81 36.51 8.92
N GLN A 635 -60.64 36.61 9.54
CA GLN A 635 -59.58 37.45 9.03
C GLN A 635 -59.00 36.92 7.72
N GLN A 636 -58.86 35.59 7.59
CA GLN A 636 -58.49 34.96 6.32
C GLN A 636 -59.51 35.21 5.21
N ALA A 637 -60.77 35.51 5.57
CA ALA A 637 -61.82 35.84 4.61
C ALA A 637 -61.75 37.30 4.09
N GLY A 638 -61.04 38.25 4.74
CA GLY A 638 -60.78 39.60 4.21
C GLY A 638 -61.15 40.78 5.14
N VAL A 639 -61.18 42.00 4.60
CA VAL A 639 -61.41 43.27 5.35
C VAL A 639 -62.80 43.28 6.01
N LEU A 640 -62.85 43.71 7.28
CA LEU A 640 -64.10 43.87 8.01
C LEU A 640 -65.00 44.91 7.31
N SER A 641 -66.26 44.57 7.11
CA SER A 641 -67.22 45.46 6.43
C SER A 641 -67.84 46.53 7.37
N ILE A 642 -67.12 46.98 8.43
CA ILE A 642 -67.58 47.86 9.55
C ILE A 642 -66.63 49.08 9.74
N ALA A 643 -67.04 50.21 10.37
CA ALA A 643 -66.30 51.50 10.49
C ALA A 643 -65.55 51.76 11.85
N ILE A 644 -64.56 52.70 11.89
CA ILE A 644 -63.59 52.99 13.01
C ILE A 644 -63.98 54.14 13.99
N ASN A 645 -63.41 54.18 15.22
CA ASN A 645 -63.63 55.19 16.28
C ASN A 645 -62.37 56.07 16.59
N ASP A 646 -62.38 57.35 16.21
CA ASP A 646 -61.20 58.25 16.22
C ASP A 646 -60.79 58.83 17.59
N ASP A 647 -61.74 59.05 18.51
CA ASP A 647 -61.47 59.70 19.81
C ASP A 647 -60.55 58.85 20.71
N ALA A 648 -60.68 57.53 20.62
CA ALA A 648 -59.88 56.57 21.40
C ALA A 648 -58.39 56.59 21.00
N VAL A 649 -58.09 56.86 19.73
CA VAL A 649 -56.73 56.76 19.16
C VAL A 649 -55.84 57.92 19.61
N SER A 650 -56.37 59.14 19.63
CA SER A 650 -55.58 60.35 19.89
C SER A 650 -55.02 60.44 21.31
N SER A 651 -55.76 59.93 22.30
CA SER A 651 -55.37 60.00 23.71
C SER A 651 -54.11 59.18 24.04
N ALA A 652 -53.91 58.04 23.37
CA ALA A 652 -52.80 57.12 23.64
C ALA A 652 -51.43 57.63 23.13
N ARG A 653 -51.40 58.43 22.05
CA ARG A 653 -50.15 58.89 21.41
C ARG A 653 -49.30 59.85 22.24
N ASN A 654 -49.93 60.77 22.97
CA ASN A 654 -49.25 61.85 23.71
C ASN A 654 -48.29 61.35 24.82
N VAL A 655 -48.49 60.15 25.35
CA VAL A 655 -47.71 59.61 26.48
C VAL A 655 -46.36 59.02 26.04
N LEU A 656 -46.20 58.69 24.75
CA LEU A 656 -45.15 57.80 24.27
C LEU A 656 -43.85 58.48 23.76
N THR A 657 -43.77 59.81 23.67
CA THR A 657 -42.74 60.53 22.86
C THR A 657 -41.61 61.29 23.62
N ALA A 658 -41.14 60.85 24.80
CA ALA A 658 -40.28 61.66 25.72
C ALA A 658 -38.73 61.40 25.87
N MET A 659 -38.02 60.52 25.12
CA MET A 659 -36.55 60.19 25.25
C MET A 659 -35.76 60.23 23.90
N PRO A 660 -34.40 60.43 23.85
CA PRO A 660 -33.60 60.44 22.59
C PRO A 660 -33.40 59.05 21.94
N LEU A 661 -33.19 58.99 20.62
CA LEU A 661 -33.22 57.73 19.86
C LEU A 661 -31.99 56.81 20.04
N SER A 662 -30.74 57.32 20.07
CA SER A 662 -29.52 56.49 20.09
C SER A 662 -29.30 55.71 21.41
N GLU A 663 -29.68 56.33 22.53
CA GLU A 663 -29.61 55.71 23.85
C GLU A 663 -30.73 54.68 24.03
N ARG A 664 -31.95 55.00 23.57
CA ARG A 664 -33.05 54.02 23.49
C ARG A 664 -32.65 52.79 22.69
N ALA A 665 -31.93 52.99 21.58
CA ALA A 665 -31.45 51.90 20.73
C ALA A 665 -30.36 51.03 21.39
N TYR A 666 -29.30 51.59 21.99
CA TYR A 666 -28.24 50.79 22.63
C TYR A 666 -28.72 50.11 23.92
N GLN A 667 -29.64 50.73 24.68
CA GLN A 667 -30.22 50.13 25.88
C GLN A 667 -31.23 49.03 25.56
N ARG A 668 -32.13 49.25 24.58
CA ARG A 668 -33.01 48.17 24.09
C ARG A 668 -32.18 47.01 23.56
N LEU A 669 -31.07 47.27 22.86
CA LEU A 669 -30.14 46.24 22.39
C LEU A 669 -29.42 45.48 23.52
N LYS A 670 -29.06 46.15 24.63
CA LYS A 670 -28.50 45.47 25.80
C LYS A 670 -29.54 44.67 26.57
N LEU A 671 -30.75 45.18 26.74
CA LEU A 671 -31.85 44.50 27.43
C LEU A 671 -32.29 43.26 26.65
N GLU A 672 -32.46 43.41 25.33
CA GLU A 672 -32.75 42.29 24.44
C GLU A 672 -31.55 41.30 24.37
N TYR A 673 -30.32 41.77 24.61
CA TYR A 673 -29.16 40.89 24.75
C TYR A 673 -29.17 40.06 26.04
N ILE A 674 -29.69 40.59 27.16
CA ILE A 674 -29.77 39.83 28.43
C ILE A 674 -30.58 38.55 28.24
N ASP A 675 -31.62 38.59 27.40
CA ASP A 675 -32.44 37.43 27.03
C ASP A 675 -31.87 36.64 25.82
N SER A 676 -30.82 37.16 25.17
CA SER A 676 -30.16 36.46 24.07
C SER A 676 -29.23 35.36 24.61
N HIS A 677 -29.48 34.12 24.19
CA HIS A 677 -28.81 32.92 24.70
C HIS A 677 -27.36 32.74 24.19
N VAL A 678 -26.60 33.82 23.97
CA VAL A 678 -25.23 33.72 23.46
C VAL A 678 -24.28 33.29 24.60
N PRO A 679 -23.64 32.11 24.52
CA PRO A 679 -22.83 31.58 25.61
C PRO A 679 -21.53 32.37 25.78
N SER A 680 -21.05 32.45 27.02
CA SER A 680 -19.71 32.95 27.32
C SER A 680 -18.63 31.94 26.92
N PHE A 681 -17.44 32.43 26.58
CA PHE A 681 -16.28 31.59 26.29
C PHE A 681 -15.59 31.18 27.59
N ARG A 682 -15.44 29.88 27.88
CA ARG A 682 -14.78 29.37 29.10
C ARG A 682 -13.70 28.36 28.74
N LEU A 683 -12.59 28.32 29.51
CA LEU A 683 -11.50 27.36 29.25
C LEU A 683 -11.91 25.91 29.56
N THR A 684 -12.89 25.72 30.45
CA THR A 684 -13.51 24.40 30.73
C THR A 684 -14.26 23.82 29.55
N ASP A 685 -14.70 24.67 28.61
CA ASP A 685 -15.44 24.24 27.43
C ASP A 685 -14.47 23.87 26.29
N VAL A 686 -13.20 24.25 26.44
CA VAL A 686 -12.11 24.00 25.48
C VAL A 686 -11.20 22.85 25.93
N PHE A 687 -10.97 22.71 27.24
CA PHE A 687 -10.12 21.66 27.80
C PHE A 687 -10.93 20.45 28.26
N GLY A 688 -10.43 19.25 27.95
CA GLY A 688 -10.94 18.01 28.52
C GLY A 688 -10.59 17.85 30.01
N SER A 689 -11.27 16.92 30.67
CA SER A 689 -11.17 16.74 32.13
C SER A 689 -9.76 16.38 32.60
N GLN A 690 -8.99 15.65 31.78
CA GLN A 690 -7.60 15.30 32.09
C GLN A 690 -6.67 16.49 31.86
N SER A 691 -6.91 17.26 30.79
CA SER A 691 -6.14 18.46 30.47
C SER A 691 -6.21 19.52 31.57
N LEU A 692 -7.36 19.70 32.23
CA LEU A 692 -7.49 20.62 33.36
C LEU A 692 -6.53 20.33 34.53
N THR A 693 -6.01 19.11 34.65
CA THR A 693 -5.09 18.74 35.74
C THR A 693 -3.64 19.16 35.52
N ILE A 694 -3.25 19.39 34.25
CA ILE A 694 -1.88 19.71 33.86
C ILE A 694 -1.65 21.21 33.61
N PHE A 695 -2.74 22.00 33.48
CA PHE A 695 -2.73 23.46 33.32
C PHE A 695 -3.09 24.21 34.61
N GLU A 696 -2.59 25.44 34.73
CA GLU A 696 -2.92 26.35 35.82
C GLU A 696 -2.80 27.83 35.40
N ARG A 697 -3.47 28.71 36.16
CA ARG A 697 -3.47 30.17 35.95
C ARG A 697 -2.43 30.83 36.84
N LYS A 698 -1.61 31.75 36.29
CA LYS A 698 -0.60 32.50 37.06
C LYS A 698 -1.25 33.41 38.11
N SER A 699 -2.44 33.94 37.85
CA SER A 699 -3.23 34.81 38.73
C SER A 699 -4.03 34.08 39.81
N GLY A 700 -4.13 32.75 39.72
CA GLY A 700 -4.96 31.94 40.62
C GLY A 700 -6.47 31.95 40.34
N LYS A 701 -6.94 32.64 39.29
CA LYS A 701 -8.36 32.62 38.89
C LYS A 701 -8.81 31.20 38.45
N PRO A 702 -10.10 30.83 38.63
CA PRO A 702 -10.63 29.55 38.13
C PRO A 702 -10.64 29.48 36.61
N LEU A 703 -10.41 28.29 36.04
CA LEU A 703 -10.47 28.05 34.59
C LEU A 703 -11.91 28.13 34.01
N SER A 704 -12.95 28.16 34.85
CA SER A 704 -14.36 28.28 34.43
C SER A 704 -14.81 29.71 34.12
N MET A 705 -14.05 30.72 34.52
CA MET A 705 -14.34 32.12 34.24
C MET A 705 -13.63 32.55 32.96
N GLY A 706 -14.39 33.05 31.98
CA GLY A 706 -13.84 33.55 30.72
C GLY A 706 -14.63 34.72 30.14
N VAL A 707 -14.72 34.84 28.80
CA VAL A 707 -15.16 36.07 28.11
C VAL A 707 -16.68 36.09 27.90
N PRO A 708 -17.42 37.18 28.24
CA PRO A 708 -18.87 37.27 28.02
C PRO A 708 -19.29 37.04 26.56
N GLY A 709 -20.46 36.42 26.35
CA GLY A 709 -20.95 36.04 25.02
C GLY A 709 -21.06 37.19 24.02
N LEU A 710 -21.35 38.40 24.52
CA LEU A 710 -21.42 39.62 23.74
C LEU A 710 -20.09 39.94 23.06
N TYR A 711 -18.95 39.59 23.67
CA TYR A 711 -17.59 39.82 23.18
C TYR A 711 -16.94 38.53 22.63
N THR A 712 -17.78 37.70 22.03
CA THR A 712 -17.36 36.55 21.24
C THR A 712 -17.66 36.80 19.77
N TYR A 713 -17.06 36.00 18.90
CA TYR A 713 -17.27 36.11 17.47
C TYR A 713 -18.77 35.98 17.12
N ASN A 714 -19.48 35.09 17.81
CA ASN A 714 -20.92 34.88 17.63
C ASN A 714 -21.74 36.07 18.14
N GLY A 715 -21.38 36.68 19.27
CA GLY A 715 -22.05 37.88 19.78
C GLY A 715 -21.89 39.07 18.84
N PHE A 716 -20.71 39.23 18.24
CA PHE A 716 -20.41 40.31 17.32
C PHE A 716 -21.20 40.20 16.00
N HIS A 717 -21.08 39.07 15.32
CA HIS A 717 -21.71 38.88 14.01
C HIS A 717 -23.20 38.54 14.11
N GLY A 718 -23.60 37.78 15.14
CA GLY A 718 -24.94 37.22 15.27
C GLY A 718 -25.95 38.18 15.89
N VAL A 719 -25.52 39.05 16.81
CA VAL A 719 -26.45 39.93 17.54
C VAL A 719 -26.13 41.39 17.26
N PHE A 720 -24.89 41.80 17.54
CA PHE A 720 -24.54 43.21 17.54
C PHE A 720 -24.59 43.86 16.14
N GLN A 721 -23.95 43.26 15.12
CA GLN A 721 -23.94 43.83 13.77
C GLN A 721 -25.34 43.87 13.12
N LEU A 722 -26.20 42.91 13.42
CA LEU A 722 -27.49 42.74 12.76
C LEU A 722 -28.57 43.58 13.43
N GLU A 723 -28.69 43.52 14.74
CA GLU A 723 -29.80 44.14 15.47
C GLU A 723 -29.56 45.62 15.74
N SER A 724 -28.31 46.10 15.76
CA SER A 724 -28.03 47.54 15.96
C SER A 724 -28.68 48.43 14.90
N ASN A 725 -28.65 48.03 13.63
CA ASN A 725 -29.29 48.78 12.55
C ASN A 725 -30.81 48.55 12.50
N ARG A 726 -31.25 47.30 12.73
CA ARG A 726 -32.68 46.93 12.69
C ARG A 726 -33.47 47.58 13.81
N MET A 727 -32.92 47.63 15.02
CA MET A 727 -33.54 48.27 16.17
C MET A 727 -33.79 49.75 15.91
N VAL A 728 -32.78 50.45 15.39
CA VAL A 728 -32.89 51.86 15.02
C VAL A 728 -33.93 52.05 13.90
N LYS A 729 -34.00 51.16 12.92
CA LYS A 729 -34.95 51.24 11.80
C LYS A 729 -36.39 50.91 12.19
N ARG A 730 -36.64 49.86 12.98
CA ARG A 730 -37.97 49.46 13.46
C ARG A 730 -38.63 50.54 14.31
N LEU A 731 -37.83 51.16 15.19
CA LEU A 731 -38.30 52.29 16.00
C LEU A 731 -38.68 53.52 15.16
N MET A 732 -38.23 53.60 13.90
CA MET A 732 -38.63 54.64 12.95
C MET A 732 -39.80 54.20 12.04
N GLU A 733 -39.94 52.91 11.72
CA GLU A 733 -41.04 52.37 10.87
C GLU A 733 -42.39 52.34 11.61
N ASP A 734 -42.38 52.13 12.92
CA ASP A 734 -43.58 52.19 13.77
C ASP A 734 -44.04 53.65 14.06
N SER A 735 -43.58 54.63 13.27
CA SER A 735 -43.93 56.06 13.44
C SER A 735 -45.43 56.33 13.35
N TRP A 736 -46.15 55.56 12.53
CA TRP A 736 -47.59 55.68 12.32
C TRP A 736 -48.40 55.45 13.61
N VAL A 737 -47.84 54.70 14.57
CA VAL A 737 -48.47 54.52 15.89
C VAL A 737 -48.32 55.77 16.75
N TYR A 738 -47.20 56.51 16.64
CA TYR A 738 -46.86 57.66 17.47
C TYR A 738 -47.27 59.03 16.88
N GLY A 739 -47.47 59.11 15.56
CA GLY A 739 -47.80 60.34 14.83
C GLY A 739 -46.61 60.85 14.00
N ASP A 740 -46.83 61.02 12.70
CA ASP A 740 -45.75 61.16 11.70
C ASP A 740 -44.94 62.49 11.77
N GLU A 741 -45.40 63.51 12.49
CA GLU A 741 -44.77 64.86 12.49
C GLU A 741 -43.50 64.98 13.38
N LEU A 742 -43.30 64.10 14.38
CA LEU A 742 -42.20 64.22 15.37
C LEU A 742 -40.87 63.58 14.94
N VAL A 743 -40.86 62.71 13.94
CA VAL A 743 -39.70 61.88 13.54
C VAL A 743 -38.73 62.61 12.58
N LEU A 744 -39.15 63.73 11.98
CA LEU A 744 -38.39 64.42 10.92
C LEU A 744 -37.26 65.35 11.41
N GLN A 745 -37.10 65.59 12.73
CA GLN A 745 -36.13 66.56 13.28
C GLN A 745 -34.78 65.96 13.76
N GLU A 746 -34.66 64.65 13.99
CA GLU A 746 -33.38 64.00 14.36
C GLU A 746 -32.70 63.40 13.11
N GLY A 747 -31.46 63.81 12.81
CA GLY A 747 -30.76 63.50 11.56
C GLY A 747 -30.44 62.02 11.25
N ASN A 748 -29.91 61.79 10.04
CA ASN A 748 -29.67 60.51 9.34
C ASN A 748 -29.25 59.29 10.22
N ILE A 749 -29.93 58.15 9.99
CA ILE A 749 -29.76 56.82 10.63
C ILE A 749 -28.29 56.40 10.78
N ASP A 750 -27.45 56.70 9.80
CA ASP A 750 -26.04 56.26 9.77
C ASP A 750 -25.19 56.84 10.90
N HIS A 751 -25.52 58.06 11.35
CA HIS A 751 -24.80 58.70 12.45
C HIS A 751 -25.08 57.98 13.77
N VAL A 752 -26.36 57.68 14.03
CA VAL A 752 -26.83 56.97 15.23
C VAL A 752 -26.18 55.58 15.33
N VAL A 753 -26.01 54.88 14.21
CA VAL A 753 -25.39 53.55 14.15
C VAL A 753 -23.89 53.57 14.44
N LYS A 754 -23.16 54.56 13.93
CA LYS A 754 -21.69 54.63 14.07
C LYS A 754 -21.27 54.79 15.54
N ASP A 755 -22.00 55.61 16.28
CA ASP A 755 -21.75 55.88 17.70
C ASP A 755 -22.00 54.65 18.58
N VAL A 756 -22.92 53.78 18.17
CA VAL A 756 -23.16 52.48 18.84
C VAL A 756 -21.98 51.52 18.61
N ARG A 757 -21.35 51.50 17.43
CA ARG A 757 -20.24 50.56 17.07
C ARG A 757 -18.93 50.80 17.78
N PHE A 758 -18.50 52.06 17.89
CA PHE A 758 -17.22 52.38 18.52
C PHE A 758 -17.16 51.91 19.98
N LYS A 759 -18.27 52.06 20.71
CA LYS A 759 -18.38 51.64 22.12
C LYS A 759 -18.20 50.13 22.28
N TYR A 760 -18.60 49.34 21.29
CA TYR A 760 -18.54 47.88 21.34
C TYR A 760 -17.12 47.30 21.14
N TYR A 761 -16.33 47.81 20.20
CA TYR A 761 -15.01 47.22 19.88
C TYR A 761 -13.97 47.34 20.99
N ARG A 762 -13.95 48.47 21.68
CA ARG A 762 -13.03 48.72 22.79
C ARG A 762 -13.18 47.66 23.87
N ASP A 763 -14.42 47.32 24.21
CA ASP A 763 -14.71 46.37 25.29
C ASP A 763 -14.34 44.93 24.88
N TYR A 764 -14.28 44.62 23.58
CA TYR A 764 -13.91 43.30 23.04
C TYR A 764 -12.42 42.94 23.22
N ILE A 765 -11.50 43.85 22.87
CA ILE A 765 -10.04 43.58 22.85
C ILE A 765 -9.48 43.33 24.26
N TYR A 766 -10.02 44.07 25.22
CA TYR A 766 -9.58 44.05 26.61
C TYR A 766 -9.76 42.66 27.25
N GLU A 767 -10.94 42.04 27.04
CA GLU A 767 -11.30 40.76 27.67
C GLU A 767 -10.38 39.60 27.22
N TRP A 768 -9.98 39.55 25.95
CA TRP A 768 -9.21 38.43 25.39
C TRP A 768 -7.72 38.43 25.75
N THR A 769 -7.09 39.60 25.82
CA THR A 769 -5.65 39.72 26.13
C THR A 769 -5.35 39.24 27.54
N GLN A 770 -6.24 39.54 28.48
CA GLN A 770 -6.11 39.14 29.89
C GLN A 770 -6.20 37.62 30.07
N LEU A 771 -6.95 36.93 29.22
CA LEU A 771 -7.10 35.48 29.31
C LEU A 771 -5.83 34.74 28.87
N LEU A 772 -5.19 35.09 27.75
CA LEU A 772 -4.13 34.21 27.19
C LEU A 772 -2.78 34.25 27.94
N ASN A 773 -2.38 35.41 28.47
CA ASN A 773 -1.06 35.56 29.13
C ASN A 773 -0.97 34.88 30.51
N ASP A 774 -2.11 34.53 31.07
CA ASP A 774 -2.26 34.05 32.44
C ASP A 774 -2.19 32.51 32.57
N LEU A 775 -1.83 31.73 31.54
CA LEU A 775 -1.87 30.24 31.54
C LEU A 775 -0.48 29.54 31.48
N GLN A 776 -0.26 28.35 32.10
CA GLN A 776 0.98 27.52 32.04
C GLN A 776 0.86 25.99 32.33
N LEU A 777 1.92 25.17 32.06
CA LEU A 777 2.06 23.71 32.37
C LEU A 777 2.85 23.38 33.66
N LYS A 778 2.53 22.27 34.34
CA LYS A 778 3.24 21.72 35.54
C LYS A 778 4.54 20.93 35.23
N SER A 779 5.47 20.70 36.19
CA SER A 779 6.81 20.04 36.00
C SER A 779 7.00 18.64 36.68
N TYR A 780 7.94 17.77 36.22
CA TYR A 780 8.20 16.41 36.79
C TYR A 780 9.69 15.97 36.96
N GLN A 781 9.97 14.93 37.78
CA GLN A 781 11.34 14.42 38.11
C GLN A 781 11.55 12.89 37.96
N SER A 782 10.48 12.09 37.82
CA SER A 782 10.56 10.63 37.63
C SER A 782 9.92 10.22 36.31
N ALA A 783 10.32 9.04 35.81
CA ALA A 783 9.78 8.45 34.60
C ALA A 783 8.24 8.32 34.64
N GLU A 784 7.71 7.87 35.79
CA GLU A 784 6.28 7.61 35.99
C GLU A 784 5.43 8.89 35.95
N ARG A 785 5.85 9.95 36.65
CA ARG A 785 5.11 11.23 36.64
C ARG A 785 5.21 11.93 35.28
N GLY A 786 6.36 11.84 34.64
CA GLY A 786 6.54 12.33 33.27
C GLY A 786 5.65 11.58 32.28
N LEU A 787 5.51 10.26 32.44
CA LEU A 787 4.63 9.45 31.62
C LEU A 787 3.16 9.86 31.77
N SER A 788 2.67 10.09 32.99
CA SER A 788 1.29 10.53 33.21
C SER A 788 0.98 11.85 32.52
N GLN A 789 1.88 12.83 32.59
CA GLN A 789 1.69 14.12 31.93
C GLN A 789 1.83 14.03 30.40
N ALA A 790 2.84 13.29 29.91
CA ALA A 790 3.04 13.06 28.49
C ALA A 790 1.85 12.33 27.85
N LYS A 791 1.22 11.39 28.57
CA LYS A 791 0.03 10.68 28.12
C LYS A 791 -1.16 11.59 27.88
N ILE A 792 -1.33 12.64 28.69
CA ILE A 792 -2.43 13.61 28.53
C ILE A 792 -2.13 14.55 27.34
N LEU A 793 -0.89 15.03 27.23
CA LEU A 793 -0.46 15.91 26.13
C LEU A 793 -0.46 15.22 24.75
N ALA A 794 -0.06 13.95 24.73
CA ALA A 794 -0.12 13.06 23.57
C ALA A 794 -1.50 12.46 23.33
N GLY A 795 -2.41 12.65 24.28
CA GLY A 795 -3.73 12.06 24.25
C GLY A 795 -4.62 12.71 23.21
N PRO A 796 -5.82 12.15 23.00
CA PRO A 796 -6.78 12.67 22.05
C PRO A 796 -7.30 14.08 22.39
N GLU A 797 -7.18 14.53 23.65
CA GLU A 797 -7.63 15.88 24.07
C GLU A 797 -6.79 17.03 23.49
N ARG A 798 -5.55 16.75 23.04
CA ARG A 798 -4.61 17.69 22.39
C ARG A 798 -4.70 19.14 22.90
N PRO A 799 -4.57 19.38 24.22
CA PRO A 799 -5.10 20.61 24.82
C PRO A 799 -4.41 21.90 24.36
N VAL A 800 -3.12 21.85 24.00
CA VAL A 800 -2.39 23.03 23.51
C VAL A 800 -2.94 23.47 22.15
N GLU A 801 -3.23 22.51 21.26
CA GLU A 801 -3.81 22.76 19.94
C GLU A 801 -5.24 23.28 20.08
N SER A 802 -6.07 22.62 20.90
CA SER A 802 -7.47 23.00 21.15
C SER A 802 -7.60 24.44 21.64
N LEU A 803 -6.72 24.90 22.53
CA LEU A 803 -6.75 26.27 23.03
C LEU A 803 -6.38 27.31 21.96
N ILE A 804 -5.33 27.06 21.17
CA ILE A 804 -4.89 27.99 20.13
C ILE A 804 -5.99 28.16 19.08
N LEU A 805 -6.56 27.05 18.60
CA LEU A 805 -7.63 27.09 17.61
C LEU A 805 -8.89 27.77 18.14
N ALA A 806 -9.28 27.50 19.39
CA ALA A 806 -10.44 28.12 20.02
C ALA A 806 -10.27 29.65 20.15
N ALA A 807 -9.09 30.12 20.54
CA ALA A 807 -8.81 31.56 20.62
C ALA A 807 -8.76 32.23 19.23
N GLN A 808 -8.11 31.59 18.24
CA GLN A 808 -8.09 32.10 16.87
C GLN A 808 -9.50 32.25 16.27
N LYS A 809 -10.41 31.33 16.59
CA LYS A 809 -11.81 31.37 16.13
C LYS A 809 -12.55 32.59 16.65
N GLN A 810 -12.34 32.97 17.90
CA GLN A 810 -13.06 34.09 18.53
C GLN A 810 -12.49 35.46 18.16
N LEU A 811 -11.23 35.52 17.71
CA LEU A 811 -10.54 36.79 17.46
C LEU A 811 -10.57 37.25 16.00
N ARG A 812 -10.94 36.37 15.05
CA ARG A 812 -11.03 36.69 13.62
C ARG A 812 -12.38 37.33 13.25
N LEU A 813 -12.58 38.61 13.59
CA LEU A 813 -13.83 39.35 13.39
C LEU A 813 -14.04 39.95 11.99
N THR A 814 -13.01 40.08 11.15
CA THR A 814 -13.15 40.57 9.77
C THR A 814 -13.48 39.45 8.79
N LYS A 815 -13.14 38.22 9.18
CA LYS A 815 -13.49 37.02 8.43
C LYS A 815 -14.79 36.45 8.97
N ILE A 816 -15.85 36.55 8.17
CA ILE A 816 -17.07 35.82 8.45
C ILE A 816 -16.78 34.32 8.21
N GLN A 817 -16.41 33.60 9.26
CA GLN A 817 -16.45 32.14 9.28
C GLN A 817 -17.92 31.71 9.25
N VAL A 818 -18.34 31.18 8.11
CA VAL A 818 -19.55 30.38 8.00
C VAL A 818 -19.18 29.00 8.54
N SER A 819 -19.75 28.56 9.68
CA SER A 819 -19.65 27.14 10.06
C SER A 819 -20.52 26.33 9.10
N GLU A 820 -20.14 25.08 8.82
CA GLU A 820 -20.97 24.17 8.01
C GLU A 820 -22.37 23.97 8.65
N GLU A 821 -22.52 24.09 9.98
CA GLU A 821 -23.85 24.11 10.62
C GLU A 821 -24.61 25.45 10.50
N ALA A 822 -23.90 26.58 10.41
CA ALA A 822 -24.49 27.89 10.15
C ALA A 822 -24.87 28.10 8.68
N GLU A 823 -24.33 27.29 7.76
CA GLU A 823 -24.80 27.22 6.37
C GLU A 823 -26.17 26.53 6.27
N ALA A 824 -26.52 25.66 7.22
CA ALA A 824 -27.84 25.02 7.30
C ALA A 824 -28.92 25.93 7.91
N ALA A 825 -28.59 26.77 8.91
CA ALA A 825 -29.52 27.76 9.45
C ALA A 825 -29.53 29.10 8.66
N GLY A 826 -28.47 29.35 7.87
CA GLY A 826 -28.28 30.57 7.07
C GLY A 826 -28.96 30.59 5.70
N LYS A 827 -29.76 29.58 5.35
CA LYS A 827 -30.59 29.62 4.13
C LYS A 827 -31.89 30.43 4.26
N ILE A 828 -32.22 30.98 5.44
CA ILE A 828 -33.38 31.89 5.59
C ILE A 828 -32.98 33.32 6.02
N ALA A 829 -31.75 33.56 6.48
CA ALA A 829 -31.34 34.89 6.95
C ALA A 829 -30.19 35.53 6.15
N SER A 830 -30.06 35.25 4.85
CA SER A 830 -29.04 35.85 3.98
C SER A 830 -29.59 36.42 2.66
N SER A 831 -30.62 37.25 2.76
CA SER A 831 -30.77 38.40 1.87
C SER A 831 -31.18 39.57 2.76
N VAL A 832 -30.27 40.43 3.19
CA VAL A 832 -30.19 41.82 2.69
C VAL A 832 -28.85 42.46 3.09
N ALA A 833 -28.02 41.84 3.94
CA ALA A 833 -26.77 42.44 4.42
C ALA A 833 -25.56 42.31 3.45
N ASN A 834 -25.53 41.32 2.55
CA ASN A 834 -24.38 41.08 1.65
C ASN A 834 -24.47 41.83 0.29
N ALA A 835 -25.59 42.46 -0.04
CA ALA A 835 -25.76 43.14 -1.32
C ALA A 835 -25.32 44.62 -1.33
N ALA A 836 -25.38 45.31 -0.19
CA ALA A 836 -25.03 46.73 -0.11
C ALA A 836 -23.51 46.98 -0.07
N LEU A 837 -22.73 46.11 0.60
CA LEU A 837 -21.28 46.32 0.73
C LEU A 837 -20.47 45.82 -0.49
N HIS A 838 -20.96 44.80 -1.21
CA HIS A 838 -20.19 44.22 -2.32
C HIS A 838 -20.26 45.05 -3.62
N ASN A 839 -21.35 45.82 -3.81
CA ASN A 839 -21.56 46.67 -4.98
C ASN A 839 -20.70 47.94 -4.99
N GLN A 840 -20.30 48.47 -3.83
CA GLN A 840 -19.47 49.68 -3.76
C GLN A 840 -17.99 49.39 -4.10
N LYS A 841 -17.48 48.21 -3.72
CA LYS A 841 -16.08 47.80 -3.93
C LYS A 841 -15.75 47.42 -5.38
N GLN A 842 -16.73 46.94 -6.15
CA GLN A 842 -16.54 46.64 -7.58
C GLN A 842 -16.80 47.84 -8.50
N ARG A 843 -17.66 48.79 -8.12
CA ARG A 843 -17.84 50.04 -8.87
C ARG A 843 -16.62 50.96 -8.79
N LEU A 844 -15.97 51.06 -7.63
CA LEU A 844 -14.78 51.90 -7.43
C LEU A 844 -13.50 51.36 -8.09
N LYS A 845 -13.37 50.03 -8.26
CA LYS A 845 -12.22 49.43 -8.98
C LYS A 845 -12.23 49.68 -10.49
N ARG A 846 -13.32 50.17 -11.07
CA ARG A 846 -13.43 50.45 -12.52
C ARG A 846 -13.08 51.89 -12.91
N TYR A 847 -12.85 52.80 -11.97
CA TYR A 847 -12.63 54.22 -12.25
C TYR A 847 -11.38 54.85 -11.62
N LEU A 848 -10.43 54.07 -11.07
CA LEU A 848 -9.17 54.63 -10.57
C LEU A 848 -8.07 54.62 -11.64
N PRO A 849 -7.55 55.78 -12.08
CA PRO A 849 -6.23 55.90 -12.67
C PRO A 849 -5.14 55.64 -11.62
N SER A 850 -3.96 55.26 -12.11
CA SER A 850 -2.71 55.12 -11.37
C SER A 850 -2.37 56.38 -10.56
N ASP A 851 -1.76 56.14 -9.40
CA ASP A 851 -1.26 57.12 -8.42
C ASP A 851 -2.32 57.93 -7.67
N LEU A 852 -2.56 57.55 -6.42
CA LEU A 852 -2.57 58.44 -5.24
C LEU A 852 -2.66 57.58 -3.96
N GLY A 853 -1.92 58.00 -2.93
CA GLY A 853 -1.49 57.21 -1.78
C GLY A 853 -2.59 56.46 -0.99
N LYS A 854 -2.21 55.28 -0.51
CA LYS A 854 -3.00 54.38 0.35
C LYS A 854 -3.59 55.14 1.55
N THR A 855 -4.90 55.34 1.55
CA THR A 855 -5.66 55.55 2.80
C THR A 855 -6.46 54.26 3.03
N GLU A 856 -6.12 53.50 4.08
CA GLU A 856 -6.77 52.23 4.38
C GLU A 856 -8.21 52.43 4.89
N ILE A 857 -9.18 51.79 4.25
CA ILE A 857 -10.54 51.63 4.78
C ILE A 857 -10.55 50.37 5.66
N SER A 858 -10.81 50.48 6.96
CA SER A 858 -10.92 49.31 7.87
C SER A 858 -12.30 48.64 7.75
N LEU A 859 -12.32 47.31 7.74
CA LEU A 859 -13.55 46.50 7.84
C LEU A 859 -14.03 46.50 9.30
N PRO A 860 -15.35 46.39 9.57
CA PRO A 860 -15.87 46.28 10.93
C PRO A 860 -15.19 45.13 11.70
N GLY A 861 -14.50 45.43 12.80
CA GLY A 861 -13.80 44.43 13.63
C GLY A 861 -12.32 44.21 13.28
N LYS A 862 -11.77 44.91 12.27
CA LYS A 862 -10.33 44.86 11.92
C LYS A 862 -9.45 45.32 13.07
N GLU A 863 -9.95 46.28 13.84
CA GLU A 863 -9.33 46.81 15.03
C GLU A 863 -9.06 45.72 16.09
N VAL A 864 -9.88 44.66 16.14
CA VAL A 864 -9.67 43.51 17.04
C VAL A 864 -8.64 42.53 16.49
N GLU A 865 -8.66 42.24 15.19
CA GLU A 865 -7.74 41.28 14.56
C GLU A 865 -6.29 41.75 14.55
N ASP A 866 -6.08 43.03 14.25
CA ASP A 866 -4.75 43.64 14.19
C ASP A 866 -4.02 43.51 15.55
N ALA A 867 -4.75 43.46 16.66
CA ALA A 867 -4.20 43.29 18.00
C ALA A 867 -3.64 41.87 18.29
N PHE A 868 -4.05 40.83 17.54
CA PHE A 868 -3.69 39.42 17.81
C PHE A 868 -3.00 38.70 16.63
N GLY A 869 -2.40 39.45 15.70
CA GLY A 869 -1.87 38.92 14.44
C GLY A 869 -0.91 37.72 14.53
N GLU A 870 0.01 37.68 15.51
CA GLU A 870 0.96 36.57 15.67
C GLU A 870 0.26 35.25 16.01
N LEU A 871 -0.69 35.27 16.97
CA LEU A 871 -1.47 34.09 17.33
C LEU A 871 -2.32 33.63 16.16
N LEU A 872 -2.90 34.57 15.41
CA LEU A 872 -3.70 34.28 14.22
C LEU A 872 -2.87 33.71 13.06
N SER A 873 -1.53 33.73 13.11
CA SER A 873 -0.66 33.24 12.03
C SER A 873 -0.20 31.77 12.16
N VAL A 874 -0.44 31.13 13.31
CA VAL A 874 -0.05 29.73 13.58
C VAL A 874 -0.86 28.77 12.70
N SER A 875 -0.20 27.83 12.01
CA SER A 875 -0.82 26.89 11.07
C SER A 875 -1.10 25.50 11.67
N GLU A 876 -2.07 24.77 11.10
CA GLU A 876 -2.39 23.38 11.49
C GLU A 876 -1.20 22.43 11.34
N THR A 877 -0.37 22.63 10.32
CA THR A 877 0.86 21.84 10.12
C THR A 877 1.86 22.03 11.26
N GLN A 878 1.90 23.22 11.86
CA GLN A 878 2.73 23.47 13.04
C GLN A 878 2.14 22.81 14.28
N LEU A 879 0.81 22.76 14.41
CA LEU A 879 0.11 22.12 15.53
C LEU A 879 0.22 20.58 15.50
N GLU A 880 0.12 19.93 14.34
CA GLU A 880 0.30 18.47 14.23
C GLU A 880 1.73 18.06 14.61
N ALA A 881 2.73 18.83 14.18
CA ALA A 881 4.12 18.59 14.56
C ALA A 881 4.33 18.70 16.10
N VAL A 882 3.58 19.57 16.76
CA VAL A 882 3.57 19.67 18.24
C VAL A 882 3.02 18.39 18.86
N HIS A 883 1.90 17.90 18.35
CA HIS A 883 1.24 16.72 18.88
C HIS A 883 2.07 15.43 18.68
N GLU A 884 2.60 15.19 17.49
CA GLU A 884 3.47 14.04 17.21
C GLU A 884 4.66 13.98 18.18
N SER A 885 5.20 15.15 18.51
CA SER A 885 6.29 15.27 19.49
C SER A 885 5.89 14.77 20.88
N PHE A 886 4.66 15.05 21.32
CA PHE A 886 4.16 14.52 22.60
C PHE A 886 3.93 13.00 22.56
N VAL A 887 3.44 12.45 21.44
CA VAL A 887 3.25 10.99 21.28
C VAL A 887 4.57 10.25 21.39
N HIS A 888 5.62 10.76 20.74
CA HIS A 888 6.96 10.20 20.85
C HIS A 888 7.48 10.23 22.28
N LEU A 889 7.24 11.33 23.01
CA LEU A 889 7.63 11.44 24.41
C LEU A 889 6.89 10.43 25.31
N ASN A 890 5.59 10.25 25.12
CA ASN A 890 4.79 9.31 25.90
C ASN A 890 5.26 7.87 25.71
N ASN A 891 5.44 7.44 24.46
CA ASN A 891 5.88 6.08 24.15
C ASN A 891 7.26 5.79 24.75
N TYR A 892 8.15 6.78 24.70
CA TYR A 892 9.48 6.66 25.27
C TYR A 892 9.46 6.45 26.79
N LEU A 893 8.71 7.28 27.51
CA LEU A 893 8.61 7.18 28.96
C LEU A 893 7.88 5.90 29.41
N ALA A 894 6.92 5.41 28.61
CA ALA A 894 6.22 4.15 28.87
C ALA A 894 7.17 2.95 28.81
N GLU A 895 8.00 2.89 27.77
CA GLU A 895 8.98 1.83 27.57
C GLU A 895 9.96 1.76 28.75
N LEU A 896 10.46 2.93 29.20
CA LEU A 896 11.39 3.03 30.33
C LEU A 896 10.81 2.56 31.67
N THR A 897 9.49 2.61 31.86
CA THR A 897 8.82 2.22 33.11
C THR A 897 8.39 0.76 33.15
N SER A 898 8.49 0.03 32.03
CA SER A 898 7.98 -1.34 31.91
C SER A 898 9.09 -2.38 32.18
N SER A 899 8.86 -3.29 33.14
CA SER A 899 9.57 -4.58 33.34
C SER A 899 10.80 -4.69 34.26
N GLY A 900 11.20 -3.66 35.02
CA GLY A 900 12.26 -3.81 36.04
C GLY A 900 13.68 -4.04 35.49
N ASN A 901 13.85 -3.94 34.16
CA ASN A 901 15.14 -3.89 33.46
C ASN A 901 15.30 -2.52 32.78
N ASN A 902 15.00 -1.46 33.52
CA ASN A 902 14.92 -0.09 33.00
C ASN A 902 16.27 0.36 32.45
N GLU A 903 17.36 -0.16 33.02
CA GLU A 903 18.75 0.07 32.64
C GLU A 903 19.07 -0.47 31.24
N ARG A 904 18.57 -1.67 30.91
CA ARG A 904 18.76 -2.30 29.60
C ARG A 904 18.00 -1.59 28.49
N ILE A 905 16.76 -1.17 28.78
CA ILE A 905 15.92 -0.42 27.84
C ILE A 905 16.53 0.96 27.59
N ALA A 906 17.01 1.63 28.65
CA ALA A 906 17.73 2.88 28.54
C ALA A 906 19.00 2.76 27.69
N TYR A 907 19.80 1.69 27.88
CA TYR A 907 20.96 1.37 27.04
C TYR A 907 20.60 1.18 25.56
N LYS A 908 19.61 0.32 25.27
CA LYS A 908 19.11 0.07 23.89
C LYS A 908 18.56 1.34 23.21
N SER A 909 17.94 2.23 23.98
CA SER A 909 17.49 3.52 23.48
C SER A 909 18.63 4.45 23.09
N LEU A 910 19.77 4.40 23.78
CA LEU A 910 20.96 5.18 23.41
C LEU A 910 21.70 4.58 22.22
N LEU A 911 21.69 3.24 22.06
CA LEU A 911 22.17 2.52 20.87
C LEU A 911 21.43 2.98 19.60
N GLY A 912 20.24 3.58 19.76
CA GLY A 912 19.35 3.90 18.65
C GLY A 912 18.77 2.65 17.99
N GLU A 913 18.86 1.51 18.67
CA GLU A 913 18.23 0.24 18.31
C GLU A 913 16.79 0.17 18.81
N SER A 914 16.42 0.97 19.81
CA SER A 914 15.00 1.25 20.04
C SER A 914 14.56 2.39 19.12
N ASN A 915 13.26 2.43 18.81
CA ASN A 915 12.61 3.44 17.96
C ASN A 915 12.72 4.91 18.46
N ASN A 916 13.59 5.20 19.43
CA ASN A 916 13.61 6.43 20.23
C ASN A 916 14.71 7.45 19.83
N LYS A 917 15.26 7.38 18.60
CA LYS A 917 15.98 8.52 18.00
C LYS A 917 15.11 9.80 17.84
N THR A 918 13.84 9.74 18.22
CA THR A 918 12.78 10.70 17.88
C THR A 918 12.55 11.79 18.94
N VAL A 919 12.63 11.50 20.25
CA VAL A 919 12.19 12.46 21.29
C VAL A 919 13.03 13.74 21.33
N GLY A 920 14.36 13.63 21.22
CA GLY A 920 15.25 14.80 21.25
C GLY A 920 15.19 15.69 20.00
N ALA A 921 14.91 15.09 18.83
CA ALA A 921 14.77 15.81 17.56
C ALA A 921 13.39 16.47 17.44
N ALA A 922 12.33 15.76 17.82
CA ALA A 922 10.95 16.25 17.80
C ALA A 922 10.78 17.52 18.65
N MET A 923 11.34 17.54 19.87
CA MET A 923 11.20 18.67 20.79
C MET A 923 11.91 19.96 20.36
N LYS A 924 12.97 19.86 19.52
CA LYS A 924 13.67 21.04 18.99
C LYS A 924 12.92 21.71 17.85
N THR A 925 12.33 20.90 16.96
CA THR A 925 11.55 21.39 15.81
C THR A 925 10.33 22.18 16.26
N VAL A 926 9.68 21.78 17.35
CA VAL A 926 8.44 22.42 17.80
C VAL A 926 8.66 23.76 18.51
N LYS A 927 9.74 23.91 19.28
CA LYS A 927 10.05 25.16 19.99
C LYS A 927 10.19 26.37 19.05
N ALA A 928 10.57 26.15 17.79
CA ALA A 928 10.73 27.19 16.79
C ALA A 928 9.41 27.67 16.14
N ASN A 929 8.30 26.95 16.35
CA ASN A 929 7.07 27.11 15.54
C ASN A 929 5.85 27.67 16.32
N LEU A 930 5.97 28.01 17.60
CA LEU A 930 4.85 28.53 18.42
C LEU A 930 5.17 29.91 19.06
N PRO A 931 4.20 30.85 19.13
CA PRO A 931 4.39 32.15 19.77
C PRO A 931 4.38 32.04 21.31
N TYR A 932 4.74 33.14 21.97
CA TYR A 932 4.57 33.27 23.42
C TYR A 932 3.07 33.25 23.77
N PRO A 933 2.64 32.56 24.85
CA PRO A 933 3.42 31.82 25.85
C PRO A 933 3.70 30.34 25.53
N PHE A 934 3.15 29.78 24.46
CA PHE A 934 3.10 28.34 24.20
C PHE A 934 4.47 27.66 23.97
N SER A 935 5.44 28.31 23.32
CA SER A 935 6.77 27.73 23.04
C SER A 935 7.62 27.46 24.29
N SER A 936 7.33 28.15 25.40
CA SER A 936 8.07 28.01 26.66
C SER A 936 7.79 26.67 27.36
N TRP A 937 6.59 26.12 27.17
CA TRP A 937 6.13 24.92 27.88
C TRP A 937 6.91 23.66 27.47
N LEU A 938 7.26 23.53 26.19
CA LEU A 938 7.88 22.33 25.61
C LEU A 938 9.38 22.18 25.90
N GLY A 939 10.11 23.30 25.94
CA GLY A 939 11.54 23.30 26.23
C GLY A 939 11.85 22.70 27.60
N ASN A 940 10.96 22.89 28.56
CA ASN A 940 11.10 22.38 29.92
C ASN A 940 10.95 20.85 29.98
N ILE A 941 10.03 20.28 29.19
CA ILE A 941 9.75 18.84 29.18
C ILE A 941 10.92 18.04 28.59
N SER A 942 11.50 18.49 27.46
CA SER A 942 12.59 17.77 26.78
C SER A 942 13.85 17.59 27.64
N SER A 943 14.21 18.63 28.41
CA SER A 943 15.40 18.59 29.27
C SER A 943 15.25 17.59 30.43
N GLN A 944 14.04 17.37 30.93
CA GLN A 944 13.78 16.48 32.06
C GLN A 944 13.97 15.01 31.63
N THR A 945 13.53 14.65 30.42
CA THR A 945 13.55 13.27 29.91
C THR A 945 14.95 12.74 29.54
N SER A 946 15.84 13.55 28.96
CA SER A 946 17.17 13.09 28.51
C SER A 946 18.10 12.69 29.67
N LYS A 947 17.96 13.32 30.84
CA LYS A 947 18.79 13.04 32.02
C LYS A 947 18.53 11.63 32.58
N LEU A 948 17.29 11.16 32.49
CA LEU A 948 16.86 9.86 32.99
C LEU A 948 17.50 8.69 32.20
N ALA A 949 17.59 8.82 30.87
CA ALA A 949 18.09 7.78 29.95
C ALA A 949 19.56 7.40 30.16
N LYS A 950 20.43 8.41 30.29
CA LYS A 950 21.88 8.20 30.38
C LYS A 950 22.29 7.40 31.61
N LYS A 951 21.59 7.62 32.73
CA LYS A 951 21.85 6.94 33.99
C LYS A 951 21.57 5.44 33.92
N GLY A 952 20.50 5.03 33.21
CA GLY A 952 20.15 3.61 33.08
C GLY A 952 21.17 2.82 32.24
N SER A 953 21.68 3.41 31.16
CA SER A 953 22.59 2.74 30.23
C SER A 953 23.92 2.28 30.86
N GLN A 954 24.52 3.17 31.66
CA GLN A 954 25.79 2.92 32.35
C GLN A 954 25.75 1.66 33.23
N LEU A 955 24.65 1.47 33.95
CA LEU A 955 24.49 0.36 34.89
C LEU A 955 24.42 -1.00 34.17
N HIS A 956 23.80 -1.06 32.99
CA HIS A 956 23.59 -2.31 32.26
C HIS A 956 24.88 -2.93 31.69
N VAL A 957 25.74 -2.13 31.06
CA VAL A 957 26.92 -2.64 30.34
C VAL A 957 27.97 -3.20 31.29
N ASN A 958 28.15 -2.55 32.44
CA ASN A 958 29.16 -2.94 33.43
C ASN A 958 28.87 -4.32 34.07
N ASP A 959 27.60 -4.66 34.25
CA ASP A 959 27.18 -5.97 34.78
C ASP A 959 27.56 -7.15 33.85
N ILE A 960 27.43 -6.95 32.54
CA ILE A 960 27.76 -7.98 31.53
C ILE A 960 29.27 -8.18 31.40
N TRP A 961 30.05 -7.10 31.45
CA TRP A 961 31.52 -7.16 31.34
C TRP A 961 32.15 -8.05 32.42
N GLN A 962 31.75 -7.84 33.67
CA GLN A 962 32.32 -8.53 34.82
C GLN A 962 32.01 -10.02 34.84
N SER A 963 30.81 -10.41 34.40
CA SER A 963 30.34 -11.79 34.45
C SER A 963 30.90 -12.68 33.32
N THR A 964 31.34 -12.10 32.19
CA THR A 964 31.69 -12.86 30.97
C THR A 964 33.18 -12.79 30.62
N VAL A 965 33.68 -11.61 30.23
CA VAL A 965 35.02 -11.46 29.64
C VAL A 965 36.13 -11.56 30.69
N LEU A 966 35.99 -10.82 31.79
CA LEU A 966 37.05 -10.71 32.80
C LEU A 966 37.36 -12.06 33.46
N LYS A 967 36.32 -12.85 33.71
CA LYS A 967 36.41 -14.18 34.36
C LYS A 967 37.18 -15.21 33.51
N GLU A 968 36.99 -15.22 32.19
CA GLU A 968 37.65 -16.20 31.29
C GLU A 968 39.14 -15.91 31.11
N TYR A 969 39.52 -14.63 30.96
CA TYR A 969 40.92 -14.20 30.79
C TYR A 969 41.83 -14.64 31.94
N GLN A 970 41.41 -14.37 33.18
CA GLN A 970 42.16 -14.69 34.40
C GLN A 970 42.39 -16.20 34.59
N THR A 971 41.52 -17.04 34.01
CA THR A 971 41.57 -18.49 34.21
C THR A 971 42.47 -19.20 33.18
N LEU A 972 42.49 -18.76 31.91
CA LEU A 972 43.05 -19.57 30.80
C LEU A 972 44.36 -19.06 30.20
N ILE A 973 44.58 -17.74 30.16
CA ILE A 973 45.63 -17.12 29.32
C ILE A 973 46.77 -16.52 30.14
N GLU A 974 46.45 -15.93 31.28
CA GLU A 974 47.40 -15.20 32.11
C GLU A 974 48.61 -16.09 32.49
N GLY A 975 49.84 -15.69 32.09
CA GLY A 975 51.11 -16.32 32.50
C GLY A 975 51.83 -17.31 31.55
N LYS A 976 51.28 -17.67 30.37
CA LYS A 976 51.83 -18.72 29.45
C LYS A 976 52.62 -18.16 28.23
N TYR A 977 53.52 -18.94 27.60
CA TYR A 977 54.20 -18.55 26.33
C TYR A 977 53.20 -18.63 25.17
N PRO A 978 53.13 -17.67 24.23
CA PRO A 978 54.12 -16.62 23.95
C PRO A 978 53.85 -15.25 24.61
N PHE A 979 52.78 -15.08 25.38
CA PHE A 979 52.51 -13.83 26.14
C PHE A 979 53.55 -13.59 27.24
N ASN A 980 54.15 -14.66 27.75
CA ASN A 980 55.34 -14.62 28.59
C ASN A 980 56.52 -15.33 27.90
N PRO A 981 57.46 -14.60 27.25
CA PRO A 981 58.56 -15.19 26.47
C PRO A 981 59.53 -16.08 27.25
N LYS A 982 59.60 -15.90 28.58
CA LYS A 982 60.46 -16.70 29.48
C LYS A 982 59.79 -17.99 29.93
N SER A 983 58.48 -18.13 29.69
CA SER A 983 57.74 -19.31 30.10
C SER A 983 58.15 -20.53 29.26
N SER A 984 58.39 -21.64 29.95
CA SER A 984 58.63 -22.95 29.34
C SER A 984 57.33 -23.66 28.97
N GLN A 985 56.18 -23.17 29.47
CA GLN A 985 54.86 -23.72 29.16
C GLN A 985 54.22 -22.93 28.02
N ASP A 986 53.98 -23.64 26.92
CA ASP A 986 53.28 -23.09 25.76
C ASP A 986 51.77 -23.04 26.01
N LEU A 987 51.16 -21.93 25.62
CA LEU A 987 49.72 -21.76 25.52
C LEU A 987 49.20 -22.75 24.46
N PRO A 988 48.24 -23.63 24.81
CA PRO A 988 47.60 -24.49 23.83
C PRO A 988 46.92 -23.64 22.75
N LEU A 989 47.16 -23.97 21.49
CA LEU A 989 46.66 -23.17 20.37
C LEU A 989 45.13 -23.03 20.40
N LYS A 990 44.41 -24.05 20.86
CA LYS A 990 42.93 -24.03 20.94
C LYS A 990 42.39 -22.92 21.87
N ASP A 991 43.06 -22.65 22.99
CA ASP A 991 42.59 -21.63 23.95
C ASP A 991 42.90 -20.22 23.44
N PHE A 992 44.06 -20.06 22.78
CA PHE A 992 44.40 -18.84 22.06
C PHE A 992 43.38 -18.54 20.94
N GLU A 993 43.04 -19.56 20.14
CA GLU A 993 42.05 -19.49 19.08
C GLU A 993 40.66 -19.10 19.60
N ARG A 994 40.22 -19.64 20.74
CA ARG A 994 38.90 -19.34 21.32
C ARG A 994 38.78 -17.90 21.83
N PHE A 995 39.82 -17.37 22.47
CA PHE A 995 39.72 -16.06 23.11
C PHE A 995 40.02 -14.91 22.14
N PHE A 996 41.09 -15.04 21.34
CA PHE A 996 41.55 -13.99 20.42
C PHE A 996 41.07 -14.18 18.98
N GLY A 997 40.62 -15.37 18.58
CA GLY A 997 40.15 -15.62 17.22
C GLY A 997 38.93 -14.77 16.86
N TYR A 998 38.60 -14.74 15.57
CA TYR A 998 37.38 -14.07 15.10
C TYR A 998 36.14 -14.73 15.69
N ASN A 999 35.20 -13.94 16.22
CA ASN A 999 34.07 -14.43 17.02
C ASN A 999 34.49 -15.18 18.30
N GLY A 1000 35.69 -14.90 18.82
CA GLY A 1000 36.09 -15.30 20.16
C GLY A 1000 35.43 -14.45 21.24
N THR A 1001 35.72 -14.73 22.51
CA THR A 1001 35.08 -14.09 23.66
C THR A 1001 35.19 -12.56 23.62
N LEU A 1002 36.40 -12.01 23.43
CA LEU A 1002 36.62 -10.56 23.43
C LEU A 1002 35.99 -9.85 22.24
N ASP A 1003 36.13 -10.45 21.06
CA ASP A 1003 35.58 -9.89 19.82
C ASP A 1003 34.07 -9.83 19.88
N SER A 1004 33.45 -10.90 20.36
CA SER A 1004 31.99 -11.00 20.49
C SER A 1004 31.44 -9.96 21.46
N PHE A 1005 32.07 -9.77 22.64
CA PHE A 1005 31.63 -8.75 23.59
C PHE A 1005 31.74 -7.34 23.00
N PHE A 1006 32.89 -6.98 22.42
CA PHE A 1006 33.08 -5.65 21.87
C PHE A 1006 32.08 -5.37 20.74
N ASN A 1007 31.97 -6.29 19.78
CA ASN A 1007 31.10 -6.12 18.63
C ASN A 1007 29.63 -6.03 19.04
N GLN A 1008 29.23 -6.72 20.10
CA GLN A 1008 27.85 -6.70 20.57
C GLN A 1008 27.50 -5.46 21.40
N TYR A 1009 28.38 -4.99 22.29
CA TYR A 1009 28.01 -3.98 23.30
C TYR A 1009 28.70 -2.62 23.16
N LEU A 1010 29.84 -2.53 22.49
CA LEU A 1010 30.62 -1.28 22.47
C LEU A 1010 30.82 -0.74 21.05
N ALA A 1011 30.96 -1.62 20.05
CA ALA A 1011 31.23 -1.23 18.66
C ALA A 1011 30.30 -0.13 18.11
N PRO A 1012 28.97 -0.14 18.36
CA PRO A 1012 28.08 0.89 17.82
C PRO A 1012 28.34 2.31 18.34
N PHE A 1013 29.05 2.43 19.46
CA PHE A 1013 29.32 3.71 20.12
C PHE A 1013 30.76 4.16 19.99
N VAL A 1014 31.63 3.28 19.51
CA VAL A 1014 33.07 3.48 19.53
C VAL A 1014 33.56 3.76 18.11
N ASP A 1015 34.22 4.88 17.95
CA ASP A 1015 34.92 5.19 16.71
C ASP A 1015 36.34 4.58 16.75
N LYS A 1016 36.60 3.64 15.84
CA LYS A 1016 37.90 2.98 15.63
C LYS A 1016 38.76 3.63 14.54
N SER A 1017 38.25 4.67 13.87
CA SER A 1017 38.91 5.29 12.71
C SER A 1017 40.26 5.91 13.06
N LYS A 1018 40.44 6.30 14.33
CA LYS A 1018 41.68 6.85 14.88
C LYS A 1018 42.46 5.79 15.66
N HIS A 1019 43.77 6.01 15.82
CA HIS A 1019 44.65 5.06 16.53
C HIS A 1019 44.25 4.86 18.00
N GLN A 1020 43.69 5.88 18.66
CA GLN A 1020 43.04 5.78 19.97
C GLN A 1020 41.52 5.77 19.78
N TRP A 1021 40.86 4.73 20.28
CA TRP A 1021 39.42 4.57 20.19
C TRP A 1021 38.71 5.51 21.19
N ARG A 1022 37.56 6.11 20.81
CA ARG A 1022 36.73 7.02 21.65
C ARG A 1022 35.24 6.79 21.44
N PHE A 1023 34.41 7.28 22.37
CA PHE A 1023 32.95 7.22 22.21
C PHE A 1023 32.43 8.39 21.36
N ASP A 1024 31.68 8.09 20.29
CA ASP A 1024 30.97 9.08 19.47
C ASP A 1024 29.72 9.63 20.20
N LYS A 1025 29.12 8.82 21.07
CA LYS A 1025 27.96 9.18 21.89
C LYS A 1025 28.16 8.76 23.33
N SER A 1026 27.93 9.68 24.26
CA SER A 1026 28.02 9.38 25.68
C SER A 1026 26.86 8.49 26.13
N ILE A 1027 27.21 7.24 26.44
CA ILE A 1027 26.32 6.22 27.01
C ILE A 1027 26.45 6.11 28.53
N GLY A 1028 27.20 7.05 29.14
CA GLY A 1028 27.51 7.07 30.56
C GLY A 1028 28.76 6.29 30.99
N LEU A 1029 29.55 5.72 30.07
CA LEU A 1029 30.83 5.02 30.36
C LEU A 1029 32.07 5.91 30.18
N ASN A 1030 33.23 5.46 30.69
CA ASN A 1030 34.51 6.18 30.59
C ASN A 1030 35.34 5.72 29.36
N GLU A 1031 35.98 6.64 28.64
CA GLU A 1031 36.70 6.36 27.38
C GLU A 1031 37.94 5.47 27.55
N GLU A 1032 38.58 5.48 28.72
CA GLU A 1032 39.84 4.72 28.97
C GLU A 1032 39.67 3.20 28.84
N SER A 1033 38.45 2.68 29.04
CA SER A 1033 38.16 1.25 29.00
C SER A 1033 38.25 0.63 27.60
N LEU A 1034 38.36 1.43 26.54
CA LEU A 1034 38.42 0.95 25.15
C LEU A 1034 39.79 0.40 24.72
N GLN A 1035 40.85 0.68 25.47
CA GLN A 1035 42.22 0.33 25.08
C GLN A 1035 42.47 -1.19 24.99
N VAL A 1036 41.83 -1.98 25.87
CA VAL A 1036 41.98 -3.44 25.90
C VAL A 1036 41.53 -4.09 24.58
N PHE A 1037 40.47 -3.57 23.96
CA PHE A 1037 39.92 -4.14 22.73
C PHE A 1037 40.76 -3.82 21.50
N ALA A 1038 41.36 -2.63 21.46
CA ALA A 1038 42.25 -2.23 20.37
C ALA A 1038 43.49 -3.14 20.27
N GLN A 1039 44.09 -3.51 21.41
CA GLN A 1039 45.25 -4.41 21.45
C GLN A 1039 44.89 -5.84 21.00
N ALA A 1040 43.74 -6.36 21.43
CA ALA A 1040 43.27 -7.69 21.03
C ALA A 1040 43.06 -7.81 19.51
N GLU A 1041 42.58 -6.75 18.85
CA GLU A 1041 42.35 -6.74 17.40
C GLU A 1041 43.66 -6.87 16.60
N ILE A 1042 44.76 -6.27 17.07
CA ILE A 1042 46.08 -6.37 16.41
C ILE A 1042 46.61 -7.80 16.47
N ILE A 1043 46.54 -8.43 17.65
CA ILE A 1043 46.97 -9.82 17.86
C ILE A 1043 46.18 -10.75 16.93
N ARG A 1044 44.86 -10.55 16.82
CA ARG A 1044 44.00 -11.35 15.94
C ARG A 1044 44.40 -11.25 14.46
N LYS A 1045 44.58 -10.04 13.93
CA LYS A 1045 44.95 -9.82 12.51
C LYS A 1045 46.29 -10.44 12.13
N ALA A 1046 47.20 -10.60 13.08
CA ALA A 1046 48.53 -11.15 12.83
C ALA A 1046 48.53 -12.68 12.68
N PHE A 1047 47.67 -13.40 13.40
CA PHE A 1047 47.72 -14.87 13.50
C PHE A 1047 46.64 -15.60 12.71
N PHE A 1048 45.54 -14.92 12.43
CA PHE A 1048 44.35 -15.51 11.84
C PHE A 1048 44.08 -14.88 10.48
N ASP A 1049 43.81 -15.73 9.50
CA ASP A 1049 43.16 -15.25 8.28
C ASP A 1049 41.82 -14.63 8.65
N VAL A 1050 41.41 -13.59 7.92
CA VAL A 1050 40.20 -12.81 8.23
C VAL A 1050 38.99 -13.74 8.28
N GLY A 1051 38.26 -13.69 9.41
CA GLY A 1051 37.06 -14.51 9.64
C GLY A 1051 37.35 -15.95 10.09
N SER A 1052 38.62 -16.37 10.13
CA SER A 1052 39.01 -17.69 10.61
C SER A 1052 39.14 -17.73 12.14
N GLN A 1053 38.63 -18.79 12.75
CA GLN A 1053 38.95 -19.15 14.13
C GLN A 1053 40.22 -19.98 14.26
N LYS A 1054 40.83 -20.38 13.15
CA LYS A 1054 42.06 -21.18 13.14
C LYS A 1054 43.25 -20.35 12.71
N ALA A 1055 44.34 -20.45 13.48
CA ALA A 1055 45.55 -19.70 13.18
C ALA A 1055 46.31 -20.33 12.01
N LYS A 1056 46.66 -19.51 11.01
CA LYS A 1056 47.45 -19.91 9.85
C LYS A 1056 48.18 -18.70 9.29
N VAL A 1057 49.47 -18.86 9.02
CA VAL A 1057 50.37 -17.78 8.62
C VAL A 1057 51.24 -18.29 7.49
N SER A 1058 51.04 -17.77 6.28
CA SER A 1058 51.86 -18.13 5.12
C SER A 1058 52.97 -17.09 4.91
N PHE A 1059 54.16 -17.51 4.48
CA PHE A 1059 55.30 -16.63 4.26
C PHE A 1059 56.27 -17.21 3.22
N GLY A 1060 56.89 -16.35 2.42
CA GLY A 1060 57.97 -16.72 1.50
C GLY A 1060 59.33 -16.77 2.18
N ILE A 1061 60.19 -17.67 1.72
CA ILE A 1061 61.61 -17.66 2.07
C ILE A 1061 62.41 -17.61 0.77
N LYS A 1062 63.29 -16.61 0.64
CA LYS A 1062 64.21 -16.47 -0.49
C LYS A 1062 65.66 -16.50 0.01
N PRO A 1063 66.49 -17.44 -0.47
CA PRO A 1063 67.92 -17.38 -0.21
C PRO A 1063 68.55 -16.15 -0.89
N ILE A 1064 69.30 -15.36 -0.12
CA ILE A 1064 70.03 -14.18 -0.64
C ILE A 1064 71.51 -14.51 -0.77
N TYR A 1065 72.07 -15.11 0.28
CA TYR A 1065 73.49 -15.37 0.38
C TYR A 1065 73.75 -16.73 1.02
N LEU A 1066 74.72 -17.43 0.45
CA LEU A 1066 75.30 -18.64 1.00
C LEU A 1066 76.82 -18.50 0.85
N ASP A 1067 77.58 -18.86 1.88
CA ASP A 1067 79.05 -18.82 1.80
C ASP A 1067 79.57 -19.70 0.66
N GLN A 1068 80.64 -19.25 -0.03
CA GLN A 1068 81.18 -19.91 -1.21
C GLN A 1068 81.77 -21.31 -0.94
N HIS A 1069 82.22 -21.59 0.30
CA HIS A 1069 82.74 -22.91 0.70
C HIS A 1069 81.63 -23.93 1.03
N ILE A 1070 80.36 -23.55 0.89
CA ILE A 1070 79.19 -24.41 1.11
C ILE A 1070 78.54 -24.76 -0.22
N SER A 1071 78.28 -26.05 -0.45
CA SER A 1071 77.61 -26.52 -1.66
C SER A 1071 76.09 -26.50 -1.54
N HIS A 1072 75.54 -26.79 -0.36
CA HIS A 1072 74.09 -26.88 -0.16
C HIS A 1072 73.60 -26.35 1.19
N PHE A 1073 72.48 -25.61 1.19
CA PHE A 1073 71.76 -25.15 2.37
C PHE A 1073 70.29 -25.61 2.36
N LYS A 1074 69.76 -26.00 3.52
CA LYS A 1074 68.35 -26.40 3.71
C LYS A 1074 67.73 -25.84 5.01
N LEU A 1075 66.57 -25.19 4.89
CA LEU A 1075 65.69 -24.80 6.02
C LEU A 1075 64.38 -25.60 5.93
N GLU A 1076 64.02 -26.29 7.01
CA GLU A 1076 62.78 -27.06 7.16
C GLU A 1076 61.84 -26.43 8.18
N VAL A 1077 60.58 -26.23 7.79
CA VAL A 1077 59.48 -25.79 8.67
C VAL A 1077 58.41 -26.86 8.58
N GLY A 1078 58.46 -27.81 9.52
CA GLY A 1078 57.68 -29.05 9.44
C GLY A 1078 58.12 -29.90 8.24
N ARG A 1079 57.16 -30.39 7.46
CA ARG A 1079 57.42 -31.16 6.22
C ARG A 1079 57.79 -30.28 5.01
N GLN A 1080 57.83 -28.96 5.18
CA GLN A 1080 58.12 -28.02 4.09
C GLN A 1080 59.59 -27.59 4.15
N ALA A 1081 60.29 -27.55 3.02
CA ALA A 1081 61.72 -27.21 2.99
C ALA A 1081 62.11 -26.26 1.86
N VAL A 1082 63.06 -25.37 2.13
CA VAL A 1082 63.73 -24.51 1.14
C VAL A 1082 65.18 -24.93 1.01
N THR A 1083 65.62 -25.19 -0.23
CA THR A 1083 66.96 -25.66 -0.56
C THR A 1083 67.66 -24.71 -1.53
N TYR A 1084 68.96 -24.49 -1.37
CA TYR A 1084 69.77 -23.62 -2.25
C TYR A 1084 71.16 -24.20 -2.54
N GLN A 1085 71.63 -24.04 -3.79
CA GLN A 1085 72.88 -24.59 -4.34
C GLN A 1085 73.52 -23.63 -5.38
N HIS A 1086 73.69 -22.34 -5.05
CA HIS A 1086 74.30 -21.30 -5.91
C HIS A 1086 73.69 -21.10 -7.31
N GLY A 1087 72.51 -21.65 -7.57
CA GLY A 1087 71.72 -21.39 -8.78
C GLY A 1087 70.91 -20.09 -8.69
N PRO A 1088 70.07 -19.77 -9.69
CA PRO A 1088 69.23 -18.58 -9.63
C PRO A 1088 68.29 -18.61 -8.42
N THR A 1089 68.25 -17.52 -7.66
CA THR A 1089 67.47 -17.44 -6.41
C THR A 1089 65.98 -17.31 -6.70
N ARG A 1090 65.18 -18.21 -6.12
CA ARG A 1090 63.71 -18.17 -6.18
C ARG A 1090 63.13 -18.25 -4.77
N ALA A 1091 62.10 -17.44 -4.54
CA ALA A 1091 61.35 -17.50 -3.28
C ALA A 1091 60.46 -18.75 -3.25
N LYS A 1092 60.39 -19.40 -2.09
CA LYS A 1092 59.49 -20.54 -1.85
C LYS A 1092 58.57 -20.24 -0.68
N THR A 1093 57.27 -20.37 -0.92
CA THR A 1093 56.24 -20.13 0.10
C THR A 1093 56.09 -21.31 1.05
N LEU A 1094 56.03 -21.00 2.35
CA LEU A 1094 55.80 -21.91 3.48
C LEU A 1094 54.58 -21.43 4.30
N TYR A 1095 54.11 -22.24 5.23
CA TYR A 1095 53.09 -21.84 6.19
C TYR A 1095 53.31 -22.40 7.61
N TRP A 1096 52.87 -21.63 8.60
CA TRP A 1096 52.79 -21.97 10.02
C TRP A 1096 51.32 -22.02 10.47
N PRO A 1097 50.91 -22.97 11.32
CA PRO A 1097 51.71 -24.06 11.85
C PRO A 1097 52.00 -25.14 10.79
N GLY A 1098 53.26 -25.55 10.70
CA GLY A 1098 53.69 -26.66 9.86
C GLY A 1098 53.61 -27.98 10.64
N VAL A 1099 53.35 -29.10 9.95
CA VAL A 1099 53.35 -30.42 10.58
C VAL A 1099 54.80 -30.91 10.73
N GLY A 1100 55.29 -31.01 11.95
CA GLY A 1100 56.66 -31.41 12.28
C GLY A 1100 57.45 -30.28 12.95
N GLN A 1101 58.75 -30.47 13.15
CA GLN A 1101 59.62 -29.50 13.82
C GLN A 1101 60.30 -28.56 12.83
N THR A 1102 60.84 -27.44 13.34
CA THR A 1102 61.62 -26.49 12.53
C THR A 1102 63.11 -26.81 12.65
N ARG A 1103 63.85 -26.92 11.53
CA ARG A 1103 65.25 -27.37 11.49
C ARG A 1103 66.09 -26.68 10.40
N VAL A 1104 67.39 -26.50 10.61
CA VAL A 1104 68.35 -25.92 9.63
C VAL A 1104 69.55 -26.84 9.36
N VAL A 1105 70.09 -26.87 8.12
CA VAL A 1105 71.19 -27.77 7.68
C VAL A 1105 72.15 -27.10 6.65
N PHE A 1106 73.48 -27.31 6.79
CA PHE A 1106 74.55 -26.88 5.84
C PHE A 1106 75.46 -28.07 5.39
N THR A 1107 75.86 -28.11 4.10
CA THR A 1107 76.72 -29.17 3.50
C THR A 1107 77.91 -28.59 2.68
N PRO A 1108 79.20 -28.92 2.98
CA PRO A 1108 80.39 -28.50 2.22
C PRO A 1108 80.82 -29.48 1.10
N PRO A 1109 81.62 -29.06 0.07
CA PRO A 1109 81.88 -29.85 -1.14
C PRO A 1109 82.96 -30.95 -1.05
N GLN A 1110 84.01 -30.80 -0.22
CA GLN A 1110 85.17 -31.72 -0.25
C GLN A 1110 85.26 -32.72 0.91
N THR A 1111 84.43 -32.60 1.95
CA THR A 1111 84.56 -33.39 3.18
C THR A 1111 83.32 -34.21 3.56
N GLY A 1112 82.17 -34.05 2.90
CA GLY A 1112 80.97 -34.88 3.10
C GLY A 1112 80.23 -34.77 4.45
N HIS A 1113 80.72 -34.03 5.45
CA HIS A 1113 80.08 -33.87 6.77
C HIS A 1113 79.17 -32.61 6.87
N VAL A 1114 77.96 -32.76 7.42
CA VAL A 1114 76.88 -31.71 7.53
C VAL A 1114 76.69 -31.13 8.95
N VAL A 1115 76.26 -29.86 9.06
CA VAL A 1115 75.97 -29.14 10.33
C VAL A 1115 74.47 -28.80 10.47
N THR A 1116 73.85 -29.02 11.65
CA THR A 1116 72.37 -28.89 11.84
C THR A 1116 71.88 -28.49 13.26
N GLU A 1117 70.70 -27.87 13.38
CA GLU A 1117 70.00 -27.49 14.65
C GLU A 1117 68.44 -27.53 14.52
N SER A 1118 67.68 -27.91 15.58
CA SER A 1118 66.20 -28.10 15.58
C SER A 1118 65.46 -27.39 16.74
N TYR A 1119 64.19 -27.00 16.54
CA TYR A 1119 63.30 -26.30 17.49
C TYR A 1119 61.92 -26.98 17.60
N GLY A 1120 61.49 -27.31 18.83
CA GLY A 1120 60.27 -28.07 19.12
C GLY A 1120 59.03 -27.23 19.48
N GLY A 1121 57.86 -27.88 19.49
CA GLY A 1121 56.56 -27.28 19.83
C GLY A 1121 55.84 -26.62 18.65
N SER A 1122 54.52 -26.40 18.77
CA SER A 1122 53.73 -25.71 17.73
C SER A 1122 54.25 -24.30 17.48
N TRP A 1123 54.86 -23.67 18.48
CA TRP A 1123 55.49 -22.34 18.38
C TRP A 1123 56.99 -22.39 18.00
N GLY A 1124 57.52 -23.54 17.54
CA GLY A 1124 58.96 -23.75 17.29
C GLY A 1124 59.60 -22.80 16.27
N LEU A 1125 58.86 -22.36 15.25
CA LEU A 1125 59.32 -21.32 14.31
C LEU A 1125 59.55 -19.98 15.02
N PHE A 1126 58.63 -19.56 15.90
CA PHE A 1126 58.76 -18.31 16.67
C PHE A 1126 59.95 -18.36 17.61
N ARG A 1127 60.27 -19.53 18.17
CA ARG A 1127 61.50 -19.72 18.96
C ARG A 1127 62.77 -19.59 18.12
N LEU A 1128 62.80 -20.14 16.90
CA LEU A 1128 63.93 -19.93 15.96
C LEU A 1128 64.08 -18.45 15.60
N LEU A 1129 62.96 -17.77 15.34
CA LEU A 1129 62.95 -16.34 15.07
C LEU A 1129 63.48 -15.56 16.27
N ASP A 1130 62.99 -15.82 17.48
CA ASP A 1130 63.47 -15.18 18.72
C ASP A 1130 64.98 -15.38 18.90
N LYS A 1131 65.53 -16.54 18.49
CA LYS A 1131 66.98 -16.79 18.51
C LYS A 1131 67.74 -16.00 17.44
N SER A 1132 67.24 -15.94 16.20
CA SER A 1132 67.84 -15.09 15.14
C SER A 1132 67.84 -13.62 15.54
N LEU A 1133 66.76 -13.14 16.18
CA LEU A 1133 66.67 -11.77 16.68
C LEU A 1133 67.72 -11.45 17.74
N LYS A 1134 68.06 -12.43 18.59
CA LYS A 1134 69.17 -12.27 19.53
C LYS A 1134 70.51 -12.15 18.81
N ALA A 1135 70.77 -13.01 17.82
CA ALA A 1135 72.01 -13.00 17.03
C ALA A 1135 72.11 -11.74 16.14
N ARG A 1136 70.98 -11.25 15.66
CA ARG A 1136 70.86 -10.04 14.83
C ARG A 1136 69.57 -9.28 15.20
N PRO A 1137 69.64 -8.30 16.12
CA PRO A 1137 68.48 -7.48 16.49
C PRO A 1137 67.83 -6.74 15.32
N LYS A 1138 68.62 -6.48 14.26
CA LYS A 1138 68.16 -5.82 13.03
C LYS A 1138 67.16 -6.65 12.23
N SER A 1139 67.05 -7.96 12.47
CA SER A 1139 66.14 -8.84 11.72
C SER A 1139 64.66 -8.46 11.84
N ARG A 1140 64.24 -7.79 12.92
CA ARG A 1140 62.89 -7.21 13.05
C ARG A 1140 62.55 -6.17 11.98
N LYS A 1141 63.56 -5.52 11.38
CA LYS A 1141 63.36 -4.39 10.47
C LYS A 1141 63.43 -4.79 9.00
N ASP A 1142 64.39 -5.62 8.64
CA ASP A 1142 64.64 -5.99 7.24
C ASP A 1142 64.18 -7.41 6.90
N ASN A 1143 63.60 -8.12 7.87
CA ASN A 1143 63.15 -9.51 7.74
C ASN A 1143 64.24 -10.48 7.25
N ILE A 1144 65.52 -10.12 7.40
CA ILE A 1144 66.61 -11.02 7.07
C ILE A 1144 66.81 -11.98 8.23
N LEU A 1145 66.43 -13.23 8.00
CA LEU A 1145 66.75 -14.36 8.84
C LEU A 1145 68.22 -14.72 8.60
N MET A 1146 69.08 -14.25 9.52
CA MET A 1146 70.48 -14.66 9.55
C MET A 1146 70.59 -15.98 10.30
N VAL A 1147 71.07 -16.98 9.59
CA VAL A 1147 71.43 -18.27 10.18
C VAL A 1147 72.94 -18.37 10.19
N ASP A 1148 73.51 -18.31 11.39
CA ASP A 1148 74.93 -18.55 11.66
C ASP A 1148 75.04 -19.80 12.51
N LEU A 1149 75.47 -20.90 11.88
CA LEU A 1149 75.67 -22.17 12.56
C LEU A 1149 77.13 -22.57 12.44
N LYS A 1150 77.85 -22.45 13.56
CA LYS A 1150 79.26 -22.82 13.69
C LYS A 1150 80.15 -22.16 12.63
N GLY A 1151 79.89 -20.89 12.32
CA GLY A 1151 80.67 -20.13 11.33
C GLY A 1151 80.20 -20.31 9.88
N ASN A 1152 79.30 -21.26 9.60
CA ASN A 1152 78.63 -21.36 8.30
C ASN A 1152 77.42 -20.45 8.27
N LYS A 1153 77.39 -19.56 7.28
CA LYS A 1153 76.38 -18.52 7.20
C LYS A 1153 75.49 -18.70 5.99
N ALA A 1154 74.19 -18.57 6.23
CA ALA A 1154 73.19 -18.35 5.22
C ALA A 1154 72.36 -17.14 5.62
N GLN A 1155 72.05 -16.30 4.64
CA GLN A 1155 71.08 -15.23 4.81
C GLN A 1155 69.85 -15.56 3.96
N LEU A 1156 68.72 -15.62 4.65
CA LEU A 1156 67.43 -15.85 4.05
C LEU A 1156 66.59 -14.59 4.24
N GLU A 1157 65.93 -14.16 3.19
CA GLU A 1157 64.86 -13.20 3.29
C GLU A 1157 63.60 -13.94 3.74
N LEU A 1158 63.05 -13.56 4.91
CA LEU A 1158 61.70 -13.92 5.26
C LEU A 1158 60.77 -12.87 4.67
N ILE A 1159 59.91 -13.32 3.78
CA ILE A 1159 58.98 -12.46 3.07
C ILE A 1159 57.60 -12.74 3.69
N PRO A 1160 57.14 -11.92 4.65
CA PRO A 1160 55.83 -12.13 5.24
C PRO A 1160 54.77 -11.85 4.18
N ASN A 1161 53.69 -12.64 4.16
CA ASN A 1161 52.60 -12.38 3.22
C ASN A 1161 51.77 -11.15 3.57
N SER A 1162 51.96 -10.57 4.76
CA SER A 1162 51.26 -9.39 5.25
C SER A 1162 52.19 -8.46 6.04
N ALA A 1163 51.93 -7.16 5.99
CA ALA A 1163 52.60 -6.17 6.82
C ALA A 1163 52.32 -6.40 8.31
N ILE A 1164 51.07 -6.76 8.65
CA ILE A 1164 50.70 -7.22 9.99
C ILE A 1164 50.98 -8.71 10.05
N ASN A 1165 52.03 -9.07 10.77
CA ASN A 1165 52.48 -10.44 10.88
C ASN A 1165 52.90 -10.74 12.33
N PRO A 1166 52.91 -12.01 12.71
CA PRO A 1166 53.13 -12.38 14.09
C PRO A 1166 54.62 -12.46 14.45
N PHE A 1167 55.51 -12.37 13.47
CA PHE A 1167 56.93 -12.57 13.67
C PHE A 1167 57.51 -11.39 14.48
N TRP A 1168 58.01 -11.70 15.69
CA TRP A 1168 58.59 -10.74 16.63
C TRP A 1168 57.65 -9.59 17.13
N SER A 1169 56.35 -9.85 17.30
CA SER A 1169 55.35 -8.88 17.74
C SER A 1169 55.50 -8.44 19.22
N ARG A 1170 55.34 -7.12 19.50
CA ARG A 1170 55.38 -6.54 20.86
C ARG A 1170 54.02 -6.51 21.56
N ASP A 1171 52.93 -6.39 20.79
CA ASP A 1171 51.58 -6.24 21.34
C ASP A 1171 51.12 -7.50 22.08
N MET A 1172 51.64 -8.65 21.65
CA MET A 1172 51.39 -9.93 22.30
C MET A 1172 52.05 -10.04 23.69
N GLU A 1173 53.12 -9.33 23.98
CA GLU A 1173 53.78 -9.42 25.31
C GLU A 1173 53.11 -8.51 26.38
N ARG A 1174 52.21 -7.59 26.00
CA ARG A 1174 51.71 -6.50 26.89
C ARG A 1174 50.22 -6.53 27.25
N PHE A 1175 49.48 -7.55 26.81
CA PHE A 1175 48.02 -7.58 26.86
C PHE A 1175 47.44 -7.94 28.27
N ALA A 1176 46.40 -7.20 28.76
CA ALA A 1176 45.64 -7.47 30.02
C ALA A 1176 44.24 -6.79 30.11
N CYS A 1177 43.31 -7.29 30.97
CA CYS A 1177 41.90 -6.83 31.08
C CYS A 1177 41.52 -6.06 32.39
N PRO A 1178 40.71 -4.97 32.36
CA PRO A 1178 40.27 -4.17 33.55
C PRO A 1178 39.00 -4.64 34.29
N ALA A 1179 38.74 -4.11 35.51
CA ALA A 1179 37.64 -4.53 36.40
C ALA A 1179 36.24 -3.92 36.10
N THR A 1180 36.14 -2.67 35.68
CA THR A 1180 34.91 -1.99 35.21
C THR A 1180 35.22 -1.14 33.99
N LEU A 1181 34.20 -0.79 33.20
CA LEU A 1181 34.30 -0.02 31.97
C LEU A 1181 33.86 1.45 32.13
#